data_AF-A0A1G2RPT3-F1
#
_entry.id   AF-A0A1G2RPT3-F1
#
_cell.length_a   1.000
_cell.length_b   1.000
_cell.length_c   1.000
_cell.angle_alpha   90.00
_cell.angle_beta   90.00
_cell.angle_gamma   90.00
#
_symmetry.space_group_name_H-M   'P 1'
#
loop_
_entity.id
_entity.type
_entity.pdbx_description
1 polymer ?
#
loop_
_entity_poly.entity_id
_entity_poly.type
_entity_poly.pdbx_seq_one_letter_code
_entity_poly.pdbx_strand_id
1 'polypeptide(L)'
;MLIKHVGLGQFLVLCQLGKEMTKKLTTLVLAFLLMPLTAFAQFGKNQVIWEKTTWNFYQSAHFDFYFSLDIKDEDVRKHFTNLVAHVEGSYEYLSVKLNHELKKRPIVVVSRTHSTFEALHLAGGEFMPEGVGAYAFPRGSRLLPDSDMILVVKPDFLPVLNRTIHTHELVHIFQFDMIGWSFIGRAVGADSVEQWLYEAVADYLANKYAPYSRDDIRRMEQRLAAANVKNPQMGLPTLEMLSQGQANPYSLGAMPFMFLEAKFGEQAVADMIGNIFNRRGQKFTELLADISQGEFYNAEAFDRAHRNYWADKYEKDSLERPKPYQETSSVKGRQVIKQPFPYPLTSSEVSPDGNFVAFLTFNPKNGIVLAVARMLPRDDSPYVPQSERKRSWMFGRQAAVQDPPLRILTTFMPPKHYEYIIAQELNVWPFNGSDLNWWQDANWTHDLKEALANAEKNKHEIQVLNNDINDLNQERNKTNDKDAKAKIESKIKTDRERIAALEKESTPLYKKLAEIKKIPNVSKIAFFARKNRDHALFVLDANTGKFLQELEIPLDQAFSPNFSADGKTLYFSAAKNIQRDVYSMNLETHELKNLTNGGVFNSAPRVSPDGTKLAYVAFVGGYQKLFLLDLATGNKTQLTFGRWNDNSPSWSSDGNTLVYTSDEKDGIWNLYTFERGETSYLSKQWTEYYGGVFTPKLVPGENDRIVYSGNREDAQFHSYVYPKIELFDARLKEPLRISVVDPPAGEKNENMELAFRSQEAVREQLDLRQLENHQKPPARWKFYGTNVSLGTSTIWGMFASSQFVVQDILADRTHSGLYAQQGDFRYFDYTYTDQSRRWNLAANVNHSQYPLYYLLYNLKGQYPRYPVPDGAQNQFTINNIWTKETSATFFTKYPFNKWNSVEFGVRPRRRSYILPLTDEDIVNFGDQIPEIDRQFYEFFNASNGQTNVGLTAAFVHDTVLYSDDTLGPLHGDALRAQVEYGPDLSGNSAPYFTAQADARKYIRLSGSSLFAVRAMGLTSNRPNGDVVLMGGSDMLRNYPYFSVAGNRVGYGSAELRFPFADMSILNAVPLQIRGELFADYAIAKFSNDLFPAHKEWAYGFGLQTQLFLPMNFEWAKTKFDPDSWTFNFRIGLNF
;
A
#
# COMPACT_ATOMS: atom_id res chain seq x y z
N MET A 1 -44.59 -12.78 7.85
CA MET A 1 -45.79 -13.65 7.73
C MET A 1 -45.85 -14.64 8.92
N LEU A 2 -45.77 -14.14 10.16
CA LEU A 2 -45.52 -14.98 11.35
C LEU A 2 -46.18 -14.42 12.63
N ILE A 3 -47.33 -13.75 12.47
CA ILE A 3 -48.07 -13.08 13.56
C ILE A 3 -49.54 -13.55 13.54
N LYS A 4 -49.77 -14.86 13.70
CA LYS A 4 -51.13 -15.43 13.78
C LYS A 4 -51.32 -16.57 14.81
N HIS A 5 -50.28 -17.00 15.52
CA HIS A 5 -50.32 -18.23 16.35
C HIS A 5 -49.77 -18.08 17.79
N VAL A 6 -49.60 -16.86 18.32
CA VAL A 6 -49.23 -16.64 19.73
C VAL A 6 -50.22 -15.69 20.37
N GLY A 7 -50.91 -16.16 21.42
CA GLY A 7 -51.93 -15.37 22.13
C GLY A 7 -51.31 -14.33 23.08
N LEU A 8 -52.03 -13.22 23.28
CA LEU A 8 -51.56 -12.05 24.05
C LEU A 8 -51.02 -12.37 25.45
N GLY A 9 -51.55 -13.42 26.10
CA GLY A 9 -51.11 -13.87 27.43
C GLY A 9 -49.67 -14.39 27.48
N GLN A 10 -49.17 -15.04 26.42
CA GLN A 10 -47.77 -15.53 26.39
C GLN A 10 -46.77 -14.39 26.13
N PHE A 11 -47.19 -13.33 25.43
CA PHE A 11 -46.36 -12.15 25.19
C PHE A 11 -46.10 -11.35 26.48
N LEU A 12 -47.10 -11.26 27.37
CA LEU A 12 -46.94 -10.61 28.68
C LEU A 12 -46.02 -11.38 29.63
N VAL A 13 -46.04 -12.72 29.61
CA VAL A 13 -45.11 -13.55 30.40
C VAL A 13 -43.66 -13.37 29.94
N LEU A 14 -43.41 -13.26 28.62
CA LEU A 14 -42.09 -12.93 28.08
C LEU A 14 -41.62 -11.53 28.51
N CYS A 15 -42.52 -10.53 28.53
CA CYS A 15 -42.20 -9.18 29.01
C CYS A 15 -41.91 -9.11 30.52
N GLN A 16 -42.49 -9.99 31.36
CA GLN A 16 -42.16 -10.07 32.78
C GLN A 16 -40.83 -10.81 33.02
N LEU A 17 -40.55 -11.90 32.30
CA LEU A 17 -39.24 -12.58 32.32
C LEU A 17 -38.09 -11.65 31.88
N GLY A 18 -38.35 -10.75 30.91
CA GLY A 18 -37.39 -9.73 30.49
C GLY A 18 -36.96 -8.74 31.58
N LYS A 19 -37.81 -8.47 32.58
CA LYS A 19 -37.50 -7.54 33.69
C LYS A 19 -36.72 -8.18 34.85
N GLU A 20 -36.82 -9.49 35.06
CA GLU A 20 -35.92 -10.18 36.00
C GLU A 20 -34.56 -10.53 35.37
N MET A 21 -34.52 -10.89 34.09
CA MET A 21 -33.25 -11.12 33.39
C MET A 21 -32.39 -9.85 33.33
N THR A 22 -32.96 -8.65 33.14
CA THR A 22 -32.18 -7.40 33.06
C THR A 22 -31.47 -7.02 34.37
N LYS A 23 -32.01 -7.40 35.54
CA LYS A 23 -31.32 -7.20 36.84
C LYS A 23 -30.27 -8.26 37.17
N LYS A 24 -30.39 -9.49 36.61
CA LYS A 24 -29.35 -10.52 36.78
C LYS A 24 -28.23 -10.40 35.74
N LEU A 25 -28.51 -9.94 34.52
CA LEU A 25 -27.46 -9.67 33.52
C LEU A 25 -26.49 -8.56 33.95
N THR A 26 -26.96 -7.51 34.65
CA THR A 26 -26.09 -6.40 35.07
C THR A 26 -25.00 -6.80 36.08
N THR A 27 -25.12 -7.97 36.72
CA THR A 27 -24.08 -8.51 37.63
C THR A 27 -23.23 -9.60 36.95
N LEU A 28 -23.54 -10.00 35.71
CA LEU A 28 -22.94 -11.15 35.03
C LEU A 28 -22.15 -10.77 33.75
N VAL A 29 -21.93 -9.47 33.52
CA VAL A 29 -21.16 -8.92 32.39
C VAL A 29 -19.70 -8.56 32.78
N LEU A 30 -19.28 -8.86 34.01
CA LEU A 30 -17.98 -8.46 34.58
C LEU A 30 -16.88 -9.55 34.55
N ALA A 31 -17.18 -10.69 33.93
CA ALA A 31 -16.25 -11.73 33.48
C ALA A 31 -16.90 -12.33 32.22
N PHE A 32 -16.22 -12.83 31.19
CA PHE A 32 -15.09 -13.73 31.10
C PHE A 32 -14.70 -13.68 29.64
N LEU A 33 -13.47 -13.36 29.24
CA LEU A 33 -13.27 -13.11 27.81
C LEU A 33 -11.84 -13.51 27.36
N LEU A 34 -11.56 -13.82 26.04
CA LEU A 34 -10.68 -14.82 25.27
C LEU A 34 -9.39 -14.50 24.41
N MET A 35 -8.78 -15.62 23.91
CA MET A 35 -7.82 -15.98 22.82
C MET A 35 -6.30 -16.23 23.08
N PRO A 36 -5.72 -17.36 22.59
CA PRO A 36 -4.32 -17.71 22.81
C PRO A 36 -3.36 -17.11 21.77
N LEU A 37 -2.20 -16.67 22.23
CA LEU A 37 -1.00 -16.44 21.42
C LEU A 37 0.23 -16.63 22.32
N THR A 38 1.24 -17.36 21.84
CA THR A 38 2.60 -17.11 22.35
C THR A 38 2.91 -15.64 22.12
N ALA A 39 3.59 -14.97 23.06
CA ALA A 39 3.74 -13.51 23.05
C ALA A 39 4.49 -12.91 21.84
N PHE A 40 4.96 -13.75 20.91
CA PHE A 40 5.18 -13.36 19.51
C PHE A 40 4.34 -14.27 18.61
N ALA A 41 3.65 -13.64 17.66
CA ALA A 41 2.96 -14.35 16.59
C ALA A 41 3.96 -15.27 15.86
N GLN A 42 3.55 -16.51 15.59
CA GLN A 42 4.41 -17.54 14.99
C GLN A 42 5.08 -17.05 13.69
N PHE A 43 4.37 -16.18 12.98
CA PHE A 43 4.83 -15.38 11.84
C PHE A 43 4.35 -13.95 12.06
N GLY A 44 5.06 -12.99 11.50
CA GLY A 44 4.63 -11.60 11.55
C GLY A 44 5.62 -10.69 10.84
N LYS A 45 5.07 -9.71 10.11
CA LYS A 45 5.83 -8.66 9.44
C LYS A 45 6.56 -7.79 10.47
N ASN A 46 7.80 -7.43 10.16
CA ASN A 46 8.65 -6.67 11.06
C ASN A 46 8.42 -5.16 10.88
N GLN A 47 8.19 -4.43 11.97
CA GLN A 47 8.50 -3.01 12.01
C GLN A 47 10.03 -2.86 12.11
N VAL A 48 10.62 -2.09 11.21
CA VAL A 48 12.09 -2.00 11.06
C VAL A 48 12.57 -0.60 11.40
N ILE A 49 13.34 -0.47 12.48
CA ILE A 49 14.09 0.75 12.76
C ILE A 49 15.35 0.75 11.91
N TRP A 50 15.30 1.47 10.79
CA TRP A 50 16.42 1.58 9.87
C TRP A 50 17.55 2.48 10.37
N GLU A 51 17.21 3.55 11.09
CA GLU A 51 18.15 4.50 11.70
C GLU A 51 17.80 4.73 13.17
N LYS A 52 18.82 5.02 13.99
CA LYS A 52 18.61 5.34 15.41
C LYS A 52 18.02 6.75 15.56
N THR A 53 16.71 6.84 15.66
CA THR A 53 16.01 8.10 15.97
C THR A 53 16.39 8.61 17.35
N THR A 54 16.72 9.90 17.45
CA THR A 54 16.80 10.62 18.73
C THR A 54 15.59 11.53 18.82
N TRP A 55 14.71 11.25 19.78
CA TRP A 55 13.51 12.03 20.02
C TRP A 55 13.82 13.21 20.94
N ASN A 56 13.44 14.40 20.51
CA ASN A 56 13.47 15.64 21.28
C ASN A 56 12.03 16.05 21.67
N PHE A 57 11.92 16.93 22.65
CA PHE A 57 10.65 17.45 23.15
C PHE A 57 10.61 18.98 23.06
N TYR A 58 9.47 19.54 22.65
CA TYR A 58 9.19 20.98 22.68
C TYR A 58 7.74 21.21 23.13
N GLN A 59 7.51 22.17 24.03
CA GLN A 59 6.19 22.49 24.54
C GLN A 59 5.74 23.86 24.05
N SER A 60 4.68 23.89 23.23
CA SER A 60 4.06 25.12 22.71
C SER A 60 2.85 25.56 23.55
N ALA A 61 2.10 26.57 23.10
CA ALA A 61 0.92 27.08 23.81
C ALA A 61 -0.15 26.00 24.03
N HIS A 62 -0.45 25.19 23.00
CA HIS A 62 -1.49 24.16 23.07
C HIS A 62 -1.00 22.71 22.89
N PHE A 63 0.23 22.48 22.41
CA PHE A 63 0.70 21.16 21.97
C PHE A 63 2.02 20.68 22.60
N ASP A 64 2.11 19.37 22.81
CA ASP A 64 3.32 18.67 23.27
C ASP A 64 4.01 18.01 22.06
N PHE A 65 5.07 18.62 21.51
CA PHE A 65 5.77 18.12 20.32
C PHE A 65 6.86 17.09 20.68
N TYR A 66 6.80 15.92 20.04
CA TYR A 66 7.82 14.87 20.05
C TYR A 66 8.42 14.78 18.65
N PHE A 67 9.68 15.16 18.45
CA PHE A 67 10.24 15.31 17.10
C PHE A 67 11.60 14.64 16.92
N SER A 68 11.82 14.15 15.69
CA SER A 68 13.01 13.40 15.26
C SER A 68 13.96 14.18 14.35
N LEU A 69 13.71 15.49 14.19
CA LEU A 69 14.48 16.41 13.35
C LEU A 69 15.79 16.84 14.01
N ASP A 70 16.86 17.00 13.22
CA ASP A 70 18.11 17.60 13.69
C ASP A 70 18.03 19.13 13.63
N ILE A 71 17.50 19.72 14.70
CA ILE A 71 17.32 21.17 14.86
C ILE A 71 18.62 21.97 15.01
N LYS A 72 19.80 21.34 14.89
CA LYS A 72 21.08 22.03 14.78
C LYS A 72 21.32 22.60 13.37
N ASP A 73 20.72 21.98 12.36
CA ASP A 73 20.66 22.51 11.01
C ASP A 73 19.68 23.70 10.99
N GLU A 74 20.15 24.86 10.53
CA GLU A 74 19.39 26.12 10.60
C GLU A 74 18.13 26.09 9.73
N ASP A 75 18.20 25.48 8.55
CA ASP A 75 17.06 25.34 7.63
C ASP A 75 16.05 24.32 8.15
N VAL A 76 16.51 23.21 8.76
CA VAL A 76 15.62 22.24 9.44
C VAL A 76 14.94 22.89 10.64
N ARG A 77 15.66 23.67 11.46
CA ARG A 77 15.10 24.43 12.59
C ARG A 77 14.06 25.45 12.14
N LYS A 78 14.29 26.13 11.00
CA LYS A 78 13.34 27.05 10.38
C LYS A 78 12.09 26.34 9.84
N HIS A 79 12.22 25.16 9.25
CA HIS A 79 11.07 24.33 8.85
C HIS A 79 10.26 23.86 10.06
N PHE A 80 10.90 23.39 11.13
CA PHE A 80 10.22 23.00 12.38
C PHE A 80 9.50 24.20 13.03
N THR A 81 10.13 25.38 13.03
CA THR A 81 9.54 26.65 13.48
C THR A 81 8.22 26.95 12.73
N ASN A 82 8.25 26.85 11.40
CA ASN A 82 7.07 27.08 10.56
C ASN A 82 5.98 26.01 10.78
N LEU A 83 6.36 24.77 11.08
CA LEU A 83 5.41 23.69 11.42
C LEU A 83 4.68 23.98 12.74
N VAL A 84 5.41 24.36 13.80
CA VAL A 84 4.83 24.70 15.11
C VAL A 84 3.87 25.89 14.97
N ALA A 85 4.31 26.97 14.32
CA ALA A 85 3.48 28.16 14.09
C ALA A 85 2.23 27.85 13.25
N HIS A 86 2.32 26.93 12.28
CA HIS A 86 1.16 26.50 11.50
C HIS A 86 0.15 25.71 12.36
N VAL A 87 0.60 24.74 13.16
CA VAL A 87 -0.30 23.92 13.99
C VAL A 87 -0.99 24.75 15.08
N GLU A 88 -0.28 25.70 15.70
CA GLU A 88 -0.88 26.68 16.63
C GLU A 88 -1.87 27.62 15.92
N GLY A 89 -1.51 28.15 14.75
CA GLY A 89 -2.42 28.99 13.96
C GLY A 89 -3.68 28.24 13.49
N SER A 90 -3.57 26.94 13.19
CA SER A 90 -4.72 26.09 12.89
C SER A 90 -5.58 25.85 14.13
N TYR A 91 -5.00 25.71 15.33
CA TYR A 91 -5.76 25.61 16.59
C TYR A 91 -6.60 26.86 16.84
N GLU A 92 -6.01 28.06 16.76
CA GLU A 92 -6.71 29.34 16.95
C GLU A 92 -7.85 29.55 15.94
N TYR A 93 -7.64 29.12 14.69
CA TYR A 93 -8.70 29.15 13.69
C TYR A 93 -9.84 28.17 14.04
N LEU A 94 -9.52 26.93 14.41
CA LEU A 94 -10.50 25.89 14.68
C LEU A 94 -11.27 26.14 15.99
N SER A 95 -10.62 26.66 17.04
CA SER A 95 -11.28 26.98 18.30
C SER A 95 -12.38 28.01 18.13
N VAL A 96 -12.12 29.07 17.35
CA VAL A 96 -13.10 30.09 16.97
C VAL A 96 -14.19 29.51 16.06
N LYS A 97 -13.84 28.73 15.03
CA LYS A 97 -14.82 28.21 14.06
C LYS A 97 -15.73 27.12 14.60
N LEU A 98 -15.28 26.35 15.59
CA LEU A 98 -16.05 25.30 16.26
C LEU A 98 -16.65 25.78 17.60
N ASN A 99 -16.29 26.99 18.05
CA ASN A 99 -16.61 27.53 19.38
C ASN A 99 -16.30 26.52 20.50
N HIS A 100 -15.10 25.93 20.44
CA HIS A 100 -14.67 24.83 21.30
C HIS A 100 -13.19 24.93 21.62
N GLU A 101 -12.81 24.82 22.89
CA GLU A 101 -11.40 24.70 23.31
C GLU A 101 -11.10 23.25 23.66
N LEU A 102 -9.93 22.74 23.25
CA LEU A 102 -9.57 21.35 23.54
C LEU A 102 -9.33 21.16 25.04
N LYS A 103 -10.04 20.19 25.65
CA LYS A 103 -9.97 19.91 27.10
C LYS A 103 -8.58 19.47 27.57
N LYS A 104 -7.72 19.04 26.65
CA LYS A 104 -6.34 18.59 26.89
C LYS A 104 -5.42 19.03 25.76
N ARG A 105 -4.16 19.28 26.12
CA ARG A 105 -3.05 19.52 25.19
C ARG A 105 -2.79 18.26 24.34
N PRO A 106 -2.95 18.28 23.01
CA PRO A 106 -2.64 17.14 22.16
C PRO A 106 -1.13 16.93 22.00
N ILE A 107 -0.74 15.71 21.66
CA ILE A 107 0.64 15.32 21.38
C ILE A 107 0.86 15.35 19.87
N VAL A 108 1.92 16.02 19.41
CA VAL A 108 2.28 16.09 17.98
C VAL A 108 3.58 15.33 17.75
N VAL A 109 3.55 14.24 16.96
CA VAL A 109 4.73 13.41 16.67
C VAL A 109 5.26 13.72 15.27
N VAL A 110 6.46 14.31 15.19
CA VAL A 110 7.08 14.75 13.93
C VAL A 110 8.15 13.76 13.48
N SER A 111 7.87 13.07 12.39
CA SER A 111 8.76 12.06 11.79
C SER A 111 9.63 12.68 10.69
N ARG A 112 10.96 12.56 10.78
CA ARG A 112 11.92 13.17 9.83
C ARG A 112 11.78 12.64 8.39
N THR A 113 11.49 11.36 8.25
CA THR A 113 11.36 10.68 6.96
C THR A 113 10.18 9.71 7.00
N HIS A 114 9.65 9.33 5.84
CA HIS A 114 8.58 8.33 5.79
C HIS A 114 8.97 6.98 6.44
N SER A 115 10.26 6.58 6.40
CA SER A 115 10.70 5.38 7.12
C SER A 115 10.69 5.54 8.63
N THR A 116 10.95 6.74 9.17
CA THR A 116 10.74 6.99 10.61
C THR A 116 9.25 7.04 10.98
N PHE A 117 8.38 7.43 10.04
CA PHE A 117 6.92 7.48 10.21
C PHE A 117 6.29 6.07 10.24
N GLU A 118 6.66 5.17 9.32
CA GLU A 118 6.23 3.75 9.36
C GLU A 118 6.83 2.98 10.56
N ALA A 119 8.04 3.36 11.00
CA ALA A 119 8.68 2.74 12.16
C ALA A 119 8.05 3.13 13.51
N LEU A 120 7.05 4.01 13.54
CA LEU A 120 6.26 4.30 14.73
C LEU A 120 5.31 3.14 15.05
N HIS A 121 5.37 2.64 16.29
CA HIS A 121 4.46 1.62 16.81
C HIS A 121 3.05 2.16 17.12
N LEU A 122 2.77 3.41 16.75
CA LEU A 122 1.53 4.15 17.03
C LEU A 122 0.32 3.69 16.21
N ALA A 123 0.54 3.26 14.96
CA ALA A 123 -0.51 2.86 14.01
C ALA A 123 -0.89 1.36 14.11
N GLY A 124 -0.75 0.74 15.29
CA GLY A 124 -1.12 -0.67 15.50
C GLY A 124 -0.29 -1.69 14.71
N GLY A 125 0.81 -1.28 14.07
CA GLY A 125 1.61 -2.12 13.18
C GLY A 125 1.09 -2.21 11.73
N GLU A 126 0.06 -1.43 11.38
CA GLU A 126 -0.38 -1.31 9.99
C GLU A 126 0.64 -0.56 9.14
N PHE A 127 0.66 -0.87 7.85
CA PHE A 127 1.56 -0.24 6.92
C PHE A 127 1.02 1.12 6.46
N MET A 128 1.73 2.21 6.73
CA MET A 128 1.34 3.53 6.24
C MET A 128 1.84 3.78 4.81
N PRO A 129 0.96 4.09 3.83
CA PRO A 129 1.36 4.49 2.49
C PRO A 129 2.18 5.79 2.46
N GLU A 130 3.05 5.94 1.45
CA GLU A 130 3.82 7.18 1.29
C GLU A 130 2.98 8.41 0.96
N GLY A 131 1.76 8.22 0.44
CA GLY A 131 0.77 9.28 0.21
C GLY A 131 0.16 9.86 1.49
N VAL A 132 0.32 9.19 2.64
CA VAL A 132 -0.13 9.71 3.94
C VAL A 132 0.88 10.73 4.48
N GLY A 133 0.42 11.98 4.63
CA GLY A 133 1.21 13.09 5.21
C GLY A 133 1.04 13.28 6.71
N ALA A 134 -0.11 12.89 7.25
CA ALA A 134 -0.36 12.87 8.68
C ALA A 134 -1.51 11.90 9.00
N TYR A 135 -1.71 11.60 10.28
CA TYR A 135 -2.92 10.96 10.79
C TYR A 135 -3.17 11.37 12.25
N ALA A 136 -4.45 11.57 12.61
CA ALA A 136 -4.90 11.85 13.96
C ALA A 136 -5.69 10.68 14.57
N PHE A 137 -5.48 10.42 15.87
CA PHE A 137 -6.24 9.39 16.59
C PHE A 137 -6.30 9.65 18.11
N PRO A 138 -7.40 9.26 18.79
CA PRO A 138 -7.44 9.20 20.23
C PRO A 138 -6.71 7.94 20.73
N ARG A 139 -5.83 8.09 21.71
CA ARG A 139 -5.01 7.02 22.29
C ARG A 139 -5.34 6.76 23.76
N GLY A 140 -5.86 5.57 24.02
CA GLY A 140 -6.18 5.08 25.36
C GLY A 140 -7.27 4.02 25.33
N SER A 141 -7.61 3.48 26.49
CA SER A 141 -8.75 2.58 26.63
C SER A 141 -10.04 3.28 26.19
N ARG A 142 -10.76 2.68 25.23
CA ARG A 142 -12.05 3.17 24.69
C ARG A 142 -13.14 3.38 25.78
N LEU A 143 -12.90 2.89 27.00
CA LEU A 143 -13.78 2.99 28.17
C LEU A 143 -13.47 4.17 29.09
N LEU A 144 -12.35 4.88 28.91
CA LEU A 144 -11.91 5.95 29.80
C LEU A 144 -11.97 7.33 29.12
N PRO A 145 -12.59 8.35 29.74
CA PRO A 145 -12.72 9.71 29.18
C PRO A 145 -11.38 10.48 29.14
N ASP A 146 -10.27 9.84 29.49
CA ASP A 146 -8.96 10.45 29.70
C ASP A 146 -7.93 10.21 28.58
N SER A 147 -8.35 9.67 27.44
CA SER A 147 -7.48 9.36 26.28
C SER A 147 -6.65 10.57 25.83
N ASP A 148 -5.38 10.34 25.50
CA ASP A 148 -4.53 11.37 24.89
C ASP A 148 -4.90 11.52 23.42
N MET A 149 -4.84 12.73 22.87
CA MET A 149 -5.07 12.97 21.44
C MET A 149 -3.73 13.09 20.73
N ILE A 150 -3.48 12.26 19.71
CA ILE A 150 -2.19 12.21 19.00
C ILE A 150 -2.39 12.59 17.53
N LEU A 151 -1.60 13.56 17.09
CA LEU A 151 -1.42 13.95 15.69
C LEU A 151 -0.01 13.55 15.25
N VAL A 152 0.12 12.69 14.24
CA VAL A 152 1.43 12.29 13.70
C VAL A 152 1.61 12.94 12.34
N VAL A 153 2.74 13.62 12.10
CA VAL A 153 3.01 14.42 10.90
C VAL A 153 4.34 14.07 10.21
N LYS A 154 4.38 14.21 8.89
CA LYS A 154 5.50 13.91 8.00
C LYS A 154 5.79 15.14 7.11
N PRO A 155 6.86 15.92 7.38
CA PRO A 155 7.06 17.25 6.79
C PRO A 155 7.72 17.26 5.40
N ASP A 156 7.98 16.11 4.77
CA ASP A 156 8.77 15.97 3.53
C ASP A 156 7.96 16.07 2.20
N PHE A 157 6.64 16.29 2.31
CA PHE A 157 5.73 16.66 1.21
C PHE A 157 5.85 18.13 0.78
N LEU A 158 5.14 18.48 -0.30
CA LEU A 158 4.97 19.86 -0.79
C LEU A 158 4.49 20.78 0.35
N PRO A 159 5.14 21.92 0.63
CA PRO A 159 4.84 22.75 1.81
C PRO A 159 3.39 23.26 1.90
N VAL A 160 2.75 23.55 0.76
CA VAL A 160 1.33 23.98 0.73
C VAL A 160 0.41 22.83 1.12
N LEU A 161 0.63 21.64 0.53
CA LEU A 161 -0.13 20.42 0.78
C LEU A 161 -0.05 19.99 2.25
N ASN A 162 1.14 20.06 2.85
CA ASN A 162 1.35 19.77 4.27
C ASN A 162 0.49 20.61 5.20
N ARG A 163 0.34 21.91 4.94
CA ARG A 163 -0.47 22.79 5.79
C ARG A 163 -1.95 22.38 5.79
N THR A 164 -2.50 22.04 4.63
CA THR A 164 -3.89 21.58 4.57
C THR A 164 -4.05 20.22 5.26
N ILE A 165 -3.15 19.26 5.02
CA ILE A 165 -3.19 17.93 5.65
C ILE A 165 -3.08 18.04 7.18
N HIS A 166 -2.13 18.81 7.71
CA HIS A 166 -2.01 18.98 9.17
C HIS A 166 -3.26 19.63 9.79
N THR A 167 -3.92 20.54 9.06
CA THR A 167 -5.17 21.16 9.51
C THR A 167 -6.34 20.17 9.46
N HIS A 168 -6.44 19.33 8.42
CA HIS A 168 -7.44 18.27 8.28
C HIS A 168 -7.38 17.32 9.48
N GLU A 169 -6.20 16.78 9.77
CA GLU A 169 -6.01 15.89 10.91
C GLU A 169 -6.24 16.58 12.26
N LEU A 170 -5.92 17.88 12.37
CA LEU A 170 -6.26 18.64 13.57
C LEU A 170 -7.79 18.83 13.75
N VAL A 171 -8.58 18.93 12.68
CA VAL A 171 -10.05 18.93 12.81
C VAL A 171 -10.54 17.64 13.46
N HIS A 172 -9.96 16.48 13.12
CA HIS A 172 -10.31 15.22 13.78
C HIS A 172 -10.02 15.24 15.28
N ILE A 173 -8.91 15.86 15.72
CA ILE A 173 -8.61 16.06 17.15
C ILE A 173 -9.74 16.83 17.85
N PHE A 174 -10.24 17.92 17.25
CA PHE A 174 -11.41 18.64 17.78
C PHE A 174 -12.69 17.79 17.78
N GLN A 175 -12.98 17.08 16.69
CA GLN A 175 -14.14 16.18 16.61
C GLN A 175 -14.11 15.10 17.71
N PHE A 176 -12.94 14.50 17.98
CA PHE A 176 -12.77 13.50 19.03
C PHE A 176 -13.03 14.07 20.45
N ASP A 177 -12.56 15.29 20.71
CA ASP A 177 -12.77 15.96 22.01
C ASP A 177 -14.22 16.42 22.21
N MET A 178 -14.88 16.94 21.16
CA MET A 178 -16.28 17.37 21.18
C MET A 178 -17.23 16.20 21.46
N ILE A 179 -17.09 15.09 20.73
CA ILE A 179 -17.93 13.90 20.89
C ILE A 179 -17.82 13.31 22.32
N GLY A 180 -16.63 13.35 22.92
CA GLY A 180 -16.37 12.68 24.20
C GLY A 180 -16.39 11.15 24.03
N TRP A 181 -15.46 10.66 23.21
CA TRP A 181 -15.33 9.29 22.70
C TRP A 181 -15.48 8.20 23.79
N SER A 182 -16.55 7.40 23.71
CA SER A 182 -16.85 6.35 24.71
C SER A 182 -17.32 5.04 24.08
N PHE A 183 -16.82 3.90 24.58
CA PHE A 183 -17.25 2.58 24.11
C PHE A 183 -18.74 2.31 24.33
N ILE A 184 -19.29 2.76 25.47
CA ILE A 184 -20.70 2.56 25.82
C ILE A 184 -21.61 3.27 24.82
N GLY A 185 -21.32 4.53 24.47
CA GLY A 185 -22.12 5.29 23.52
C GLY A 185 -22.08 4.71 22.11
N ARG A 186 -20.94 4.15 21.67
CA ARG A 186 -20.85 3.42 20.40
C ARG A 186 -21.62 2.09 20.42
N ALA A 187 -21.59 1.34 21.53
CA ALA A 187 -22.27 0.05 21.67
C ALA A 187 -23.81 0.16 21.72
N VAL A 188 -24.36 1.30 22.17
CA VAL A 188 -25.81 1.58 22.18
C VAL A 188 -26.27 2.44 21.00
N GLY A 189 -25.39 2.74 20.03
CA GLY A 189 -25.70 3.57 18.87
C GLY A 189 -25.87 5.07 19.14
N ALA A 190 -25.57 5.55 20.35
CA ALA A 190 -25.69 6.96 20.73
C ALA A 190 -24.56 7.86 20.19
N ASP A 191 -23.41 7.27 19.82
CA ASP A 191 -22.23 7.99 19.31
C ASP A 191 -22.09 7.89 17.76
N SER A 192 -23.16 7.55 17.04
CA SER A 192 -23.11 7.23 15.60
C SER A 192 -23.18 8.45 14.67
N VAL A 193 -22.17 9.32 14.71
CA VAL A 193 -21.88 10.22 13.57
C VAL A 193 -21.42 9.37 12.39
N GLU A 194 -21.97 9.60 11.20
CA GLU A 194 -21.63 8.86 9.98
C GLU A 194 -20.17 9.15 9.55
N GLN A 195 -19.43 8.13 9.08
CA GLN A 195 -17.99 8.26 8.83
C GLN A 195 -17.65 9.40 7.85
N TRP A 196 -18.46 9.59 6.80
CA TRP A 196 -18.21 10.64 5.82
C TRP A 196 -18.30 12.06 6.41
N LEU A 197 -19.07 12.28 7.49
CA LEU A 197 -19.19 13.60 8.13
C LEU A 197 -17.88 14.02 8.82
N TYR A 198 -17.10 13.08 9.34
CA TYR A 198 -15.78 13.38 9.93
C TYR A 198 -14.85 13.97 8.86
N GLU A 199 -14.66 13.24 7.76
CA GLU A 199 -13.77 13.61 6.66
C GLU A 199 -14.25 14.85 5.90
N ALA A 200 -15.55 14.96 5.65
CA ALA A 200 -16.15 16.08 4.94
C ALA A 200 -15.97 17.41 5.68
N VAL A 201 -16.19 17.42 6.99
CA VAL A 201 -16.00 18.61 7.82
C VAL A 201 -14.52 18.94 7.98
N ALA A 202 -13.66 17.93 8.07
CA ALA A 202 -12.21 18.12 8.12
C ALA A 202 -11.66 18.74 6.83
N ASP A 203 -12.00 18.21 5.65
CA ASP A 203 -11.55 18.75 4.37
C ASP A 203 -12.18 20.14 4.11
N TYR A 204 -13.45 20.36 4.49
CA TYR A 204 -14.10 21.68 4.41
C TYR A 204 -13.39 22.77 5.22
N LEU A 205 -13.12 22.51 6.52
CA LEU A 205 -12.48 23.49 7.40
C LEU A 205 -10.99 23.68 7.06
N ALA A 206 -10.28 22.61 6.69
CA ALA A 206 -8.88 22.68 6.29
C ALA A 206 -8.68 23.48 5.00
N ASN A 207 -9.52 23.27 3.97
CA ASN A 207 -9.47 24.03 2.72
C ASN A 207 -9.72 25.53 2.90
N LYS A 208 -10.47 25.93 3.92
CA LYS A 208 -10.68 27.35 4.25
C LYS A 208 -9.46 28.01 4.86
N TYR A 209 -8.80 27.32 5.80
CA TYR A 209 -7.63 27.86 6.49
C TYR A 209 -6.36 27.84 5.63
N ALA A 210 -6.08 26.70 5.02
CA ALA A 210 -4.91 26.44 4.21
C ALA A 210 -5.35 25.80 2.88
N PRO A 211 -5.92 26.55 1.92
CA PRO A 211 -6.36 25.99 0.65
C PRO A 211 -5.20 25.31 -0.10
N TYR A 212 -5.52 24.20 -0.79
CA TYR A 212 -4.65 23.62 -1.80
C TYR A 212 -4.34 24.63 -2.94
N SER A 213 -3.46 24.25 -3.87
CA SER A 213 -3.24 24.99 -5.12
C SER A 213 -4.55 25.28 -5.87
N ARG A 214 -4.54 26.27 -6.77
CA ARG A 214 -5.77 26.78 -7.43
C ARG A 214 -6.58 25.67 -8.10
N ASP A 215 -5.93 24.63 -8.61
CA ASP A 215 -6.50 23.34 -8.97
C ASP A 215 -5.56 22.20 -8.55
N ASP A 216 -5.93 21.44 -7.54
CA ASP A 216 -5.33 20.14 -7.25
C ASP A 216 -6.24 19.02 -7.80
N ILE A 217 -5.85 17.75 -7.59
CA ILE A 217 -6.65 16.60 -8.04
C ILE A 217 -8.06 16.62 -7.40
N ARG A 218 -8.20 17.11 -6.16
CA ARG A 218 -9.50 17.22 -5.46
C ARG A 218 -10.42 18.24 -6.13
N ARG A 219 -9.91 19.43 -6.48
CA ARG A 219 -10.70 20.45 -7.21
C ARG A 219 -11.11 19.99 -8.60
N MET A 220 -10.25 19.24 -9.29
CA MET A 220 -10.61 18.58 -10.54
C MET A 220 -11.73 17.56 -10.33
N GLU A 221 -11.64 16.69 -9.32
CA GLU A 221 -12.69 15.71 -8.96
C GLU A 221 -14.04 16.38 -8.69
N GLN A 222 -14.06 17.44 -7.87
CA GLN A 222 -15.26 18.25 -7.58
C GLN A 222 -15.91 18.81 -8.84
N ARG A 223 -15.11 19.41 -9.75
CA ARG A 223 -15.59 19.95 -11.03
C ARG A 223 -16.19 18.86 -11.92
N LEU A 224 -15.48 17.76 -12.11
CA LEU A 224 -15.90 16.67 -12.99
C LEU A 224 -17.19 15.98 -12.49
N ALA A 225 -17.30 15.75 -11.19
CA ALA A 225 -18.52 15.20 -10.59
C ALA A 225 -19.71 16.16 -10.76
N ALA A 226 -19.49 17.47 -10.63
CA ALA A 226 -20.51 18.49 -10.84
C ALA A 226 -20.92 18.69 -12.31
N ALA A 227 -20.04 18.42 -13.28
CA ALA A 227 -20.37 18.53 -14.70
C ALA A 227 -21.29 17.40 -15.22
N ASN A 228 -21.38 16.27 -14.51
CA ASN A 228 -22.03 15.04 -14.97
C ASN A 228 -23.44 14.79 -14.38
N VAL A 229 -24.17 15.84 -13.98
CA VAL A 229 -25.43 15.77 -13.21
C VAL A 229 -26.54 14.93 -13.86
N LYS A 230 -26.56 14.81 -15.19
CA LYS A 230 -27.56 14.01 -15.93
C LYS A 230 -27.37 12.49 -15.81
N ASN A 231 -26.28 12.02 -15.20
CA ASN A 231 -26.08 10.60 -14.93
C ASN A 231 -25.99 10.33 -13.41
N PRO A 232 -27.01 9.69 -12.80
CA PRO A 232 -27.00 9.35 -11.36
C PRO A 232 -25.83 8.47 -10.90
N GLN A 233 -25.16 7.77 -11.83
CA GLN A 233 -24.02 6.88 -11.57
C GLN A 233 -22.65 7.54 -11.85
N MET A 234 -22.61 8.76 -12.41
CA MET A 234 -21.35 9.46 -12.77
C MET A 234 -21.29 10.95 -12.36
N GLY A 235 -22.35 11.48 -11.74
CA GLY A 235 -22.40 12.84 -11.17
C GLY A 235 -22.09 12.89 -9.67
N LEU A 236 -22.25 14.08 -9.06
CA LEU A 236 -22.09 14.29 -7.61
C LEU A 236 -22.84 13.25 -6.78
N PRO A 237 -22.24 12.68 -5.72
CA PRO A 237 -22.87 11.65 -4.91
C PRO A 237 -24.13 12.18 -4.21
N THR A 238 -25.08 11.28 -3.95
CA THR A 238 -26.16 11.53 -2.99
C THR A 238 -25.62 11.44 -1.57
N LEU A 239 -26.37 11.98 -0.59
CA LEU A 239 -26.10 11.69 0.82
C LEU A 239 -26.07 10.18 1.10
N GLU A 240 -26.98 9.40 0.51
CA GLU A 240 -26.99 7.94 0.64
C GLU A 240 -25.68 7.27 0.18
N MET A 241 -25.10 7.71 -0.95
CA MET A 241 -23.82 7.20 -1.44
C MET A 241 -22.66 7.54 -0.51
N LEU A 242 -22.67 8.71 0.12
CA LEU A 242 -21.68 9.11 1.13
C LEU A 242 -21.85 8.26 2.41
N SER A 243 -23.07 8.10 2.92
CA SER A 243 -23.38 7.24 4.07
C SER A 243 -23.01 5.77 3.86
N GLN A 244 -23.11 5.26 2.62
CA GLN A 244 -22.75 3.88 2.25
C GLN A 244 -21.27 3.70 1.86
N GLY A 245 -20.43 4.75 1.94
CA GLY A 245 -19.01 4.67 1.55
C GLY A 245 -18.76 4.40 0.07
N GLN A 246 -19.71 4.79 -0.79
CA GLN A 246 -19.67 4.58 -2.25
C GLN A 246 -19.07 5.77 -3.02
N ALA A 247 -18.63 6.81 -2.31
CA ALA A 247 -18.03 8.01 -2.87
C ALA A 247 -16.92 8.55 -1.96
N ASN A 248 -16.07 9.42 -2.51
CA ASN A 248 -14.99 10.07 -1.79
C ASN A 248 -15.53 10.97 -0.64
N PRO A 249 -15.26 10.64 0.63
CA PRO A 249 -15.81 11.39 1.76
C PRO A 249 -15.07 12.72 2.03
N TYR A 250 -13.91 12.93 1.40
CA TYR A 250 -13.10 14.15 1.54
C TYR A 250 -13.63 15.25 0.60
N SER A 251 -13.11 15.29 -0.63
CA SER A 251 -13.33 16.34 -1.62
C SER A 251 -14.81 16.49 -2.02
N LEU A 252 -15.51 15.38 -2.25
CA LEU A 252 -16.93 15.36 -2.62
C LEU A 252 -17.85 15.46 -1.40
N GLY A 253 -17.42 14.96 -0.23
CA GLY A 253 -18.14 15.12 1.04
C GLY A 253 -18.15 16.57 1.56
N ALA A 254 -17.11 17.36 1.28
CA ALA A 254 -17.05 18.78 1.63
C ALA A 254 -18.02 19.65 0.81
N MET A 255 -18.39 19.24 -0.41
CA MET A 255 -19.25 20.03 -1.31
C MET A 255 -20.66 20.34 -0.74
N PRO A 256 -21.34 19.41 -0.04
CA PRO A 256 -22.51 19.70 0.79
C PRO A 256 -22.36 20.91 1.72
N PHE A 257 -21.26 20.99 2.48
CA PHE A 257 -21.03 22.08 3.44
C PHE A 257 -20.75 23.41 2.73
N MET A 258 -19.99 23.38 1.63
CA MET A 258 -19.75 24.54 0.77
C MET A 258 -21.04 25.09 0.13
N PHE A 259 -21.98 24.22 -0.24
CA PHE A 259 -23.30 24.62 -0.74
C PHE A 259 -24.19 25.22 0.35
N LEU A 260 -24.23 24.60 1.54
CA LEU A 260 -24.97 25.12 2.68
C LEU A 260 -24.45 26.51 3.09
N GLU A 261 -23.14 26.72 3.09
CA GLU A 261 -22.52 28.02 3.36
C GLU A 261 -22.92 29.07 2.32
N ALA A 262 -22.85 28.71 1.02
CA ALA A 262 -23.22 29.62 -0.06
C ALA A 262 -24.69 30.06 -0.01
N LYS A 263 -25.55 29.28 0.67
CA LYS A 263 -26.99 29.52 0.78
C LYS A 263 -27.43 30.16 2.11
N PHE A 264 -26.83 29.75 3.23
CA PHE A 264 -27.25 30.13 4.59
C PHE A 264 -26.18 30.93 5.37
N GLY A 265 -24.99 31.10 4.79
CA GLY A 265 -23.87 31.80 5.41
C GLY A 265 -22.99 30.90 6.29
N GLU A 266 -21.76 31.34 6.53
CA GLU A 266 -20.76 30.57 7.25
C GLU A 266 -21.17 30.23 8.70
N GLN A 267 -21.76 31.18 9.43
CA GLN A 267 -22.13 30.96 10.83
C GLN A 267 -23.17 29.86 10.99
N ALA A 268 -24.17 29.78 10.10
CA ALA A 268 -25.20 28.75 10.15
C ALA A 268 -24.61 27.35 9.95
N VAL A 269 -23.57 27.22 9.11
CA VAL A 269 -22.84 25.96 8.91
C VAL A 269 -21.94 25.63 10.11
N ALA A 270 -21.29 26.63 10.72
CA ALA A 270 -20.53 26.44 11.96
C ALA A 270 -21.41 25.95 13.11
N ASP A 271 -22.58 26.56 13.30
CA ASP A 271 -23.58 26.15 14.31
C ASP A 271 -24.09 24.72 14.02
N MET A 272 -24.32 24.38 12.75
CA MET A 272 -24.71 23.02 12.33
C MET A 272 -23.61 21.99 12.65
N ILE A 273 -22.34 22.27 12.32
CA ILE A 273 -21.19 21.43 12.67
C ILE A 273 -21.07 21.27 14.19
N GLY A 274 -21.22 22.35 14.94
CA GLY A 274 -21.28 22.33 16.40
C GLY A 274 -22.37 21.39 16.92
N ASN A 275 -23.56 21.39 16.31
CA ASN A 275 -24.63 20.45 16.68
C ASN A 275 -24.30 18.99 16.31
N ILE A 276 -23.70 18.71 15.14
CA ILE A 276 -23.29 17.35 14.74
C ILE A 276 -22.39 16.70 15.79
N PHE A 277 -21.39 17.44 16.31
CA PHE A 277 -20.38 16.88 17.19
C PHE A 277 -20.65 17.06 18.69
N ASN A 278 -21.45 18.05 19.10
CA ASN A 278 -21.82 18.26 20.51
C ASN A 278 -23.19 17.66 20.92
N ARG A 279 -24.13 17.41 19.98
CA ARG A 279 -25.48 16.91 20.29
C ARG A 279 -25.69 15.49 19.76
N ARG A 280 -25.57 14.52 20.66
CA ARG A 280 -25.69 13.08 20.35
C ARG A 280 -27.09 12.73 19.81
N GLY A 281 -27.12 12.04 18.67
CA GLY A 281 -28.30 11.35 18.15
C GLY A 281 -29.19 12.10 17.16
N GLN A 282 -28.90 13.36 16.79
CA GLN A 282 -29.61 14.04 15.70
C GLN A 282 -29.09 13.54 14.34
N LYS A 283 -29.99 13.31 13.38
CA LYS A 283 -29.61 12.91 12.02
C LYS A 283 -29.20 14.14 11.20
N PHE A 284 -28.27 13.96 10.26
CA PHE A 284 -27.88 15.02 9.32
C PHE A 284 -29.10 15.60 8.57
N THR A 285 -30.08 14.77 8.20
CA THR A 285 -31.33 15.20 7.57
C THR A 285 -32.23 16.06 8.46
N GLU A 286 -32.18 15.89 9.78
CA GLU A 286 -32.93 16.72 10.73
C GLU A 286 -32.27 18.10 10.84
N LEU A 287 -30.94 18.11 10.96
CA LEU A 287 -30.14 19.35 10.95
C LEU A 287 -30.25 20.12 9.62
N LEU A 288 -30.40 19.41 8.49
CA LEU A 288 -30.71 20.01 7.19
C LEU A 288 -32.08 20.70 7.18
N ALA A 289 -33.10 20.09 7.79
CA ALA A 289 -34.42 20.71 7.92
C ALA A 289 -34.36 21.96 8.83
N ASP A 290 -33.60 21.90 9.93
CA ASP A 290 -33.43 23.03 10.86
C ASP A 290 -32.71 24.23 10.19
N ILE A 291 -31.52 24.01 9.60
CA ILE A 291 -30.73 25.11 8.96
C ILE A 291 -31.48 25.74 7.78
N SER A 292 -32.31 24.97 7.08
CA SER A 292 -33.07 25.41 5.90
C SER A 292 -34.50 25.86 6.21
N GLN A 293 -34.90 25.92 7.49
CA GLN A 293 -36.26 26.27 7.92
C GLN A 293 -37.36 25.41 7.25
N GLY A 294 -37.05 24.13 7.01
CA GLY A 294 -37.96 23.15 6.41
C GLY A 294 -37.86 23.00 4.88
N GLU A 295 -37.03 23.77 4.18
CA GLU A 295 -36.85 23.61 2.73
C GLU A 295 -36.25 22.24 2.36
N PHE A 296 -35.29 21.77 3.16
CA PHE A 296 -34.62 20.48 3.01
C PHE A 296 -35.17 19.44 4.01
N TYR A 297 -36.49 19.22 3.94
CA TYR A 297 -37.23 18.28 4.80
C TYR A 297 -36.86 16.79 4.58
N ASN A 298 -36.12 16.45 3.53
CA ASN A 298 -35.57 15.11 3.30
C ASN A 298 -34.28 15.16 2.45
N ALA A 299 -33.58 14.02 2.37
CA ALA A 299 -32.35 13.90 1.59
C ALA A 299 -32.53 14.16 0.10
N GLU A 300 -33.65 13.74 -0.52
CA GLU A 300 -33.90 13.93 -1.96
C GLU A 300 -34.05 15.41 -2.35
N ALA A 301 -34.71 16.21 -1.50
CA ALA A 301 -34.83 17.66 -1.67
C ALA A 301 -33.47 18.36 -1.59
N PHE A 302 -32.64 17.97 -0.62
CA PHE A 302 -31.27 18.45 -0.49
C PHE A 302 -30.41 18.04 -1.69
N ASP A 303 -30.36 16.75 -2.02
CA ASP A 303 -29.54 16.20 -3.12
C ASP A 303 -29.86 16.88 -4.45
N ARG A 304 -31.14 17.14 -4.72
CA ARG A 304 -31.57 17.87 -5.94
C ARG A 304 -31.07 19.30 -5.94
N ALA A 305 -31.22 20.04 -4.85
CA ALA A 305 -30.79 21.44 -4.76
C ALA A 305 -29.25 21.57 -4.81
N HIS A 306 -28.55 20.71 -4.06
CA HIS A 306 -27.09 20.60 -4.03
C HIS A 306 -26.52 20.28 -5.43
N ARG A 307 -27.07 19.26 -6.11
CA ARG A 307 -26.66 18.89 -7.47
C ARG A 307 -26.89 20.02 -8.47
N ASN A 308 -28.08 20.65 -8.46
CA ASN A 308 -28.40 21.74 -9.38
C ASN A 308 -27.47 22.96 -9.18
N TYR A 309 -27.20 23.36 -7.94
CA TYR A 309 -26.29 24.48 -7.64
C TYR A 309 -24.89 24.29 -8.27
N TRP A 310 -24.33 23.09 -8.15
CA TRP A 310 -23.03 22.78 -8.74
C TRP A 310 -23.10 22.53 -10.25
N ALA A 311 -24.22 22.01 -10.77
CA ALA A 311 -24.48 21.92 -12.21
C ALA A 311 -24.45 23.30 -12.86
N ASP A 312 -25.23 24.25 -12.35
CA ASP A 312 -25.32 25.62 -12.87
C ASP A 312 -23.95 26.32 -12.86
N LYS A 313 -23.09 25.99 -11.89
CA LYS A 313 -21.73 26.52 -11.75
C LYS A 313 -20.70 25.89 -12.69
N TYR A 314 -20.87 24.62 -13.09
CA TYR A 314 -19.80 23.83 -13.72
C TYR A 314 -20.17 23.05 -14.98
N GLU A 315 -21.45 22.69 -15.19
CA GLU A 315 -21.92 22.01 -16.41
C GLU A 315 -21.71 22.90 -17.65
N LYS A 316 -21.98 24.21 -17.54
CA LYS A 316 -21.75 25.18 -18.62
C LYS A 316 -20.27 25.21 -19.05
N ASP A 317 -19.37 25.40 -18.09
CA ASP A 317 -17.91 25.42 -18.32
C ASP A 317 -17.40 24.10 -18.93
N SER A 318 -18.00 22.97 -18.56
CA SER A 318 -17.68 21.69 -19.21
C SER A 318 -18.18 21.66 -20.65
N LEU A 319 -19.45 22.00 -20.90
CA LEU A 319 -20.05 21.93 -22.25
C LEU A 319 -19.39 22.89 -23.25
N GLU A 320 -18.95 24.06 -22.80
CA GLU A 320 -18.35 25.08 -23.67
C GLU A 320 -16.85 24.84 -23.96
N ARG A 321 -16.14 24.10 -23.11
CA ARG A 321 -14.69 23.86 -23.27
C ARG A 321 -14.36 22.63 -24.11
N PRO A 322 -13.30 22.69 -24.94
CA PRO A 322 -12.86 21.55 -25.74
C PRO A 322 -12.34 20.40 -24.87
N LYS A 323 -12.33 19.20 -25.44
CA LYS A 323 -11.85 17.96 -24.80
C LYS A 323 -10.50 17.52 -25.35
N PRO A 324 -9.69 16.74 -24.60
CA PRO A 324 -8.37 16.28 -25.04
C PRO A 324 -8.30 15.54 -26.40
N TYR A 325 -9.42 14.95 -26.85
CA TYR A 325 -9.53 14.22 -28.12
C TYR A 325 -10.25 15.00 -29.23
N GLN A 326 -10.59 16.27 -29.00
CA GLN A 326 -11.22 17.13 -29.99
C GLN A 326 -10.16 17.95 -30.73
N GLU A 327 -10.38 18.16 -32.02
CA GLU A 327 -9.62 19.11 -32.82
C GLU A 327 -10.20 20.52 -32.63
N THR A 328 -9.35 21.46 -32.22
CA THR A 328 -9.68 22.89 -32.01
C THR A 328 -8.94 23.75 -33.03
N SER A 329 -9.09 25.08 -32.92
CA SER A 329 -8.26 26.05 -33.62
C SER A 329 -6.78 26.01 -33.19
N SER A 330 -6.50 25.66 -31.93
CA SER A 330 -5.16 25.71 -31.33
C SER A 330 -4.41 24.38 -31.30
N VAL A 331 -5.14 23.25 -31.28
CA VAL A 331 -4.56 21.91 -31.18
C VAL A 331 -5.37 20.87 -31.96
N LYS A 332 -4.69 19.85 -32.49
CA LYS A 332 -5.31 18.63 -33.05
C LYS A 332 -5.00 17.45 -32.16
N GLY A 333 -5.83 17.22 -31.14
CA GLY A 333 -5.69 16.12 -30.18
C GLY A 333 -6.29 14.79 -30.67
N ARG A 334 -5.61 13.67 -30.42
CA ARG A 334 -6.13 12.31 -30.63
C ARG A 334 -5.61 11.36 -29.55
N GLN A 335 -6.28 10.22 -29.37
CA GLN A 335 -5.90 9.21 -28.39
C GLN A 335 -4.77 8.32 -28.93
N VAL A 336 -3.71 8.07 -28.13
CA VAL A 336 -2.53 7.30 -28.55
C VAL A 336 -2.79 5.79 -28.59
N ILE A 337 -3.66 5.28 -27.70
CA ILE A 337 -3.88 3.84 -27.46
C ILE A 337 -5.36 3.50 -27.59
N LYS A 338 -5.72 2.47 -28.38
CA LYS A 338 -7.13 2.12 -28.68
C LYS A 338 -7.86 1.34 -27.58
N GLN A 339 -7.16 0.71 -26.64
CA GLN A 339 -7.77 -0.09 -25.57
C GLN A 339 -7.91 0.69 -24.26
N PRO A 340 -8.99 0.47 -23.48
CA PRO A 340 -9.13 1.03 -22.14
C PRO A 340 -8.21 0.28 -21.17
N PHE A 341 -6.97 0.75 -21.05
CA PHE A 341 -6.15 0.45 -19.88
C PHE A 341 -6.68 1.23 -18.68
N PRO A 342 -6.67 0.64 -17.46
CA PRO A 342 -6.83 1.44 -16.25
C PRO A 342 -5.73 2.50 -16.15
N TYR A 343 -6.02 3.52 -15.34
CA TYR A 343 -5.22 4.70 -15.05
C TYR A 343 -3.68 4.51 -15.22
N PRO A 344 -2.99 5.36 -16.01
CA PRO A 344 -1.53 5.42 -15.94
C PRO A 344 -1.14 5.88 -14.53
N LEU A 345 -0.30 5.11 -13.85
CA LEU A 345 0.15 5.39 -12.47
C LEU A 345 1.32 6.38 -12.43
N THR A 346 1.88 6.70 -13.60
CA THR A 346 3.13 7.45 -13.79
C THR A 346 3.04 8.37 -15.00
N SER A 347 3.98 9.31 -15.13
CA SER A 347 4.21 10.04 -16.38
C SER A 347 4.34 9.08 -17.56
N SER A 348 3.91 9.54 -18.73
CA SER A 348 4.24 8.89 -19.99
C SER A 348 5.58 9.40 -20.51
N GLU A 349 6.43 8.51 -21.00
CA GLU A 349 7.69 8.89 -21.64
C GLU A 349 7.75 8.40 -23.08
N VAL A 350 8.16 9.29 -23.98
CA VAL A 350 8.33 9.01 -25.39
C VAL A 350 9.73 8.43 -25.63
N SER A 351 9.85 7.42 -26.48
CA SER A 351 11.16 6.87 -26.85
C SER A 351 12.00 7.90 -27.63
N PRO A 352 13.35 7.89 -27.53
CA PRO A 352 14.21 8.84 -28.22
C PRO A 352 14.07 8.87 -29.75
N ASP A 353 13.56 7.80 -30.35
CA ASP A 353 13.28 7.69 -31.79
C ASP A 353 11.89 8.19 -32.22
N GLY A 354 11.06 8.66 -31.26
CA GLY A 354 9.72 9.18 -31.51
C GLY A 354 8.68 8.14 -31.94
N ASN A 355 8.94 6.83 -31.78
CA ASN A 355 8.04 5.76 -32.26
C ASN A 355 7.21 5.08 -31.17
N PHE A 356 7.56 5.22 -29.88
CA PHE A 356 6.91 4.52 -28.78
C PHE A 356 6.65 5.45 -27.58
N VAL A 357 5.71 5.01 -26.73
CA VAL A 357 5.44 5.61 -25.41
C VAL A 357 5.43 4.50 -24.34
N ALA A 358 6.00 4.77 -23.17
CA ALA A 358 6.00 3.88 -22.01
C ALA A 358 5.34 4.53 -20.79
N PHE A 359 4.64 3.71 -20.00
CA PHE A 359 4.05 4.07 -18.70
C PHE A 359 3.81 2.83 -17.84
N LEU A 360 3.80 2.97 -16.51
CA LEU A 360 3.33 1.92 -15.60
C LEU A 360 1.82 2.07 -15.38
N THR A 361 1.10 0.95 -15.30
CA THR A 361 -0.36 0.94 -15.11
C THR A 361 -0.86 -0.22 -14.23
N PHE A 362 -1.99 0.05 -13.57
CA PHE A 362 -2.95 -0.85 -12.96
C PHE A 362 -3.50 -1.96 -13.88
N ASN A 363 -3.19 -3.26 -13.71
CA ASN A 363 -3.98 -4.32 -14.33
C ASN A 363 -4.62 -5.25 -13.27
N PRO A 364 -5.97 -5.23 -13.09
CA PRO A 364 -6.66 -6.08 -12.12
C PRO A 364 -6.41 -7.60 -12.24
N LYS A 365 -5.89 -8.08 -13.36
CA LYS A 365 -5.50 -9.49 -13.57
C LYS A 365 -4.01 -9.75 -13.40
N ASN A 366 -3.15 -8.73 -13.59
CA ASN A 366 -1.70 -8.91 -13.73
C ASN A 366 -0.89 -8.04 -12.76
N GLY A 367 -1.54 -7.33 -11.82
CA GLY A 367 -0.88 -6.38 -10.92
C GLY A 367 -0.32 -5.17 -11.67
N ILE A 368 0.89 -4.73 -11.33
CA ILE A 368 1.57 -3.64 -12.03
C ILE A 368 2.17 -4.19 -13.33
N VAL A 369 1.87 -3.50 -14.43
CA VAL A 369 2.44 -3.78 -15.74
C VAL A 369 3.11 -2.53 -16.30
N LEU A 370 4.26 -2.73 -16.95
CA LEU A 370 4.82 -1.76 -17.88
C LEU A 370 4.09 -1.92 -19.21
N ALA A 371 3.43 -0.87 -19.66
CA ALA A 371 2.80 -0.78 -20.97
C ALA A 371 3.71 0.00 -21.91
N VAL A 372 4.14 -0.64 -23.01
CA VAL A 372 4.86 0.02 -24.11
C VAL A 372 3.95 0.01 -25.33
N ALA A 373 3.59 1.18 -25.84
CA ALA A 373 2.71 1.32 -27.00
C ALA A 373 3.42 2.01 -28.16
N ARG A 374 3.20 1.52 -29.40
CA ARG A 374 3.70 2.20 -30.61
C ARG A 374 2.82 3.42 -30.89
N MET A 375 3.45 4.57 -31.08
CA MET A 375 2.75 5.79 -31.48
C MET A 375 2.29 5.68 -32.93
N LEU A 376 1.09 6.22 -33.21
CA LEU A 376 0.52 6.18 -34.56
C LEU A 376 1.32 7.08 -35.52
N PRO A 377 1.49 6.68 -36.79
CA PRO A 377 2.17 7.48 -37.81
C PRO A 377 1.60 8.90 -37.97
N ARG A 378 2.37 9.73 -38.70
CA ARG A 378 2.07 11.14 -38.98
C ARG A 378 0.94 11.36 -40.01
N ASP A 379 0.23 10.31 -40.44
CA ASP A 379 -0.86 10.42 -41.41
C ASP A 379 -1.96 11.39 -40.97
N ASP A 380 -2.49 12.13 -41.94
CA ASP A 380 -3.59 13.08 -41.76
C ASP A 380 -4.98 12.42 -41.71
N SER A 381 -5.03 11.08 -41.65
CA SER A 381 -6.27 10.31 -41.60
C SER A 381 -7.16 10.78 -40.44
N PRO A 382 -8.39 11.27 -40.72
CA PRO A 382 -9.25 11.81 -39.68
C PRO A 382 -9.77 10.71 -38.75
N TYR A 383 -9.67 10.98 -37.45
CA TYR A 383 -10.61 10.62 -36.39
C TYR A 383 -11.46 9.34 -36.59
N VAL A 384 -11.18 8.27 -35.83
CA VAL A 384 -12.15 7.17 -35.67
C VAL A 384 -13.44 7.75 -35.09
N PRO A 385 -14.59 7.70 -35.81
CA PRO A 385 -15.83 8.32 -35.35
C PRO A 385 -16.30 7.78 -34.00
N GLN A 386 -16.99 8.62 -33.22
CA GLN A 386 -17.53 8.23 -31.90
C GLN A 386 -18.48 7.02 -31.99
N SER A 387 -19.16 6.87 -33.13
CA SER A 387 -20.02 5.73 -33.49
C SER A 387 -19.25 4.42 -33.68
N GLU A 388 -18.04 4.44 -34.26
CA GLU A 388 -17.21 3.24 -34.43
C GLU A 388 -16.56 2.81 -33.11
N ARG A 389 -16.16 3.77 -32.26
CA ARG A 389 -15.63 3.48 -30.92
C ARG A 389 -16.66 2.78 -30.02
N LYS A 390 -17.94 3.17 -30.09
CA LYS A 390 -19.02 2.45 -29.37
C LYS A 390 -19.21 1.01 -29.87
N ARG A 391 -18.97 0.72 -31.16
CA ARG A 391 -19.02 -0.66 -31.68
C ARG A 391 -17.86 -1.52 -31.16
N SER A 392 -16.66 -0.96 -30.99
CA SER A 392 -15.50 -1.71 -30.47
C SER A 392 -15.67 -2.21 -29.02
N TRP A 393 -16.57 -1.61 -28.23
CA TRP A 393 -16.97 -2.12 -26.91
C TRP A 393 -17.93 -3.32 -26.98
N MET A 394 -18.73 -3.45 -28.04
CA MET A 394 -19.68 -4.57 -28.20
C MET A 394 -19.06 -5.78 -28.93
N PHE A 395 -18.03 -5.58 -29.75
CA PHE A 395 -17.38 -6.65 -30.50
C PHE A 395 -16.02 -7.03 -29.91
N GLY A 396 -16.05 -7.85 -28.86
CA GLY A 396 -14.86 -8.57 -28.43
C GLY A 396 -14.31 -9.49 -29.53
N ARG A 397 -12.99 -9.48 -29.71
CA ARG A 397 -12.13 -10.46 -30.46
C ARG A 397 -11.71 -10.21 -31.91
N GLN A 398 -12.13 -9.19 -32.67
CA GLN A 398 -11.77 -9.11 -34.12
C GLN A 398 -11.08 -7.85 -34.69
N ALA A 399 -10.84 -6.79 -33.91
CA ALA A 399 -10.04 -5.65 -34.36
C ALA A 399 -8.56 -5.78 -33.97
N ALA A 400 -7.82 -6.67 -34.64
CA ALA A 400 -6.40 -6.93 -34.38
C ALA A 400 -5.48 -5.81 -34.91
N VAL A 401 -5.45 -4.68 -34.22
CA VAL A 401 -4.21 -3.90 -34.08
C VAL A 401 -3.44 -4.55 -32.93
N GLN A 402 -2.17 -4.88 -33.13
CA GLN A 402 -1.36 -5.60 -32.12
C GLN A 402 -1.51 -4.93 -30.75
N ASP A 403 -1.87 -5.72 -29.73
CA ASP A 403 -1.92 -5.27 -28.35
C ASP A 403 -0.57 -4.62 -28.00
N PRO A 404 -0.54 -3.47 -27.28
CA PRO A 404 0.72 -2.89 -26.85
C PRO A 404 1.48 -3.94 -26.03
N PRO A 405 2.79 -4.18 -26.28
CA PRO A 405 3.57 -5.10 -25.48
C PRO A 405 3.52 -4.76 -23.98
N LEU A 406 2.65 -5.48 -23.27
CA LEU A 406 2.59 -5.47 -21.82
C LEU A 406 3.74 -6.30 -21.26
N ARG A 407 4.39 -5.80 -20.21
CA ARG A 407 5.37 -6.54 -19.40
C ARG A 407 4.85 -6.60 -17.98
N ILE A 408 4.58 -7.81 -17.52
CA ILE A 408 4.11 -8.08 -16.16
C ILE A 408 5.32 -7.94 -15.23
N LEU A 409 5.23 -7.06 -14.24
CA LEU A 409 6.30 -6.84 -13.25
C LEU A 409 6.00 -7.48 -11.88
N THR A 410 4.79 -8.03 -11.70
CA THR A 410 4.26 -8.54 -10.42
C THR A 410 3.21 -9.65 -10.60
N THR A 411 2.90 -10.41 -9.54
CA THR A 411 1.81 -11.40 -9.51
C THR A 411 0.39 -10.78 -9.38
N PHE A 412 -0.65 -11.63 -9.46
CA PHE A 412 -2.07 -11.24 -9.44
C PHE A 412 -2.49 -10.57 -8.12
N MET A 413 -2.92 -9.30 -8.17
CA MET A 413 -3.21 -8.46 -6.99
C MET A 413 -4.72 -8.22 -6.76
N PRO A 414 -5.17 -7.88 -5.54
CA PRO A 414 -6.59 -7.63 -5.26
C PRO A 414 -7.08 -6.29 -5.86
N PRO A 415 -8.37 -6.17 -6.22
CA PRO A 415 -8.94 -4.95 -6.81
C PRO A 415 -9.32 -3.86 -5.79
N LYS A 416 -8.92 -3.98 -4.52
CA LYS A 416 -9.17 -3.00 -3.45
C LYS A 416 -7.86 -2.59 -2.76
N HIS A 417 -7.83 -1.34 -2.29
CA HIS A 417 -6.70 -0.68 -1.63
C HIS A 417 -5.45 -0.58 -2.50
N TYR A 418 -5.54 0.26 -3.54
CA TYR A 418 -4.50 0.56 -4.54
C TYR A 418 -3.17 1.08 -3.96
N GLU A 419 -3.15 1.49 -2.70
CA GLU A 419 -1.93 1.89 -2.01
C GLU A 419 -1.20 0.68 -1.39
N TYR A 420 -1.90 -0.39 -0.99
CA TYR A 420 -1.30 -1.55 -0.32
C TYR A 420 -0.76 -2.63 -1.28
N ILE A 421 -0.58 -2.25 -2.56
CA ILE A 421 0.05 -3.08 -3.58
C ILE A 421 1.45 -3.46 -3.05
N ILE A 422 1.82 -4.73 -3.10
CA ILE A 422 3.17 -5.20 -2.72
C ILE A 422 3.68 -6.04 -3.88
N ALA A 423 4.73 -5.56 -4.54
CA ALA A 423 5.42 -6.31 -5.57
C ALA A 423 6.28 -7.39 -4.90
N GLN A 424 5.65 -8.52 -4.54
CA GLN A 424 6.31 -9.61 -3.78
C GLN A 424 7.58 -10.13 -4.46
N GLU A 425 7.64 -10.13 -5.80
CA GLU A 425 8.83 -10.52 -6.57
C GLU A 425 9.96 -9.47 -6.55
N LEU A 426 9.63 -8.20 -6.34
CA LEU A 426 10.58 -7.09 -6.31
C LEU A 426 11.07 -6.77 -4.88
N ASN A 427 10.38 -7.27 -3.84
CA ASN A 427 10.53 -6.84 -2.44
C ASN A 427 10.35 -5.32 -2.21
N VAL A 428 9.76 -4.59 -3.18
CA VAL A 428 9.46 -3.15 -3.05
C VAL A 428 8.00 -2.90 -2.74
N TRP A 429 7.77 -1.76 -2.10
CA TRP A 429 6.47 -1.14 -2.08
C TRP A 429 6.34 -0.21 -3.31
N PRO A 430 5.34 -0.39 -4.18
CA PRO A 430 5.28 0.26 -5.48
C PRO A 430 4.29 1.43 -5.50
N PHE A 431 4.52 2.39 -4.61
CA PHE A 431 4.43 3.82 -4.93
C PHE A 431 5.71 4.42 -4.32
N ASN A 432 6.33 5.45 -4.88
CA ASN A 432 5.74 6.71 -5.31
C ASN A 432 6.37 7.28 -6.60
N GLY A 433 6.99 6.44 -7.43
CA GLY A 433 7.64 6.85 -8.68
C GLY A 433 6.65 7.38 -9.72
N SER A 434 6.19 8.62 -9.52
CA SER A 434 5.26 9.38 -10.37
C SER A 434 5.76 9.59 -11.80
N ASP A 435 7.02 9.29 -12.06
CA ASP A 435 7.71 9.50 -13.31
C ASP A 435 8.60 8.29 -13.62
N LEU A 436 8.74 8.01 -14.90
CA LEU A 436 9.83 7.21 -15.45
C LEU A 436 10.67 8.06 -16.42
N ASN A 437 11.72 7.49 -17.01
CA ASN A 437 12.37 8.07 -18.18
C ASN A 437 12.93 6.98 -19.12
N TRP A 438 12.85 7.20 -20.43
CA TRP A 438 13.33 6.30 -21.47
C TRP A 438 14.65 6.80 -22.05
N TRP A 439 15.67 5.93 -22.12
CA TRP A 439 16.89 6.17 -22.90
C TRP A 439 17.14 5.05 -23.93
N GLN A 440 17.80 5.38 -25.04
CA GLN A 440 18.17 4.46 -26.11
C GLN A 440 19.48 4.92 -26.76
N ASP A 441 20.33 3.98 -27.17
CA ASP A 441 21.60 4.30 -27.83
C ASP A 441 21.39 4.93 -29.21
N ALA A 442 21.71 6.22 -29.34
CA ALA A 442 21.59 6.98 -30.57
C ALA A 442 22.55 6.49 -31.68
N ASN A 443 23.75 6.01 -31.32
CA ASN A 443 24.77 5.59 -32.28
C ASN A 443 24.32 4.37 -33.10
N TRP A 444 23.49 3.50 -32.49
CA TRP A 444 22.92 2.34 -33.17
C TRP A 444 21.99 2.73 -34.33
N THR A 445 21.29 3.86 -34.25
CA THR A 445 20.33 4.28 -35.28
C THR A 445 20.92 5.12 -36.41
N HIS A 446 21.98 5.91 -36.16
CA HIS A 446 22.62 6.74 -37.18
C HIS A 446 23.43 5.89 -38.17
N ASP A 447 24.40 5.13 -37.65
CA ASP A 447 25.29 4.26 -38.44
C ASP A 447 24.52 3.22 -39.28
N LEU A 448 23.40 2.71 -38.75
CA LEU A 448 22.54 1.78 -39.46
C LEU A 448 21.82 2.45 -40.63
N LYS A 449 21.26 3.66 -40.44
CA LYS A 449 20.55 4.41 -41.49
C LYS A 449 21.48 4.80 -42.63
N GLU A 450 22.67 5.30 -42.32
CA GLU A 450 23.67 5.68 -43.33
C GLU A 450 24.15 4.46 -44.13
N ALA A 451 24.50 3.36 -43.46
CA ALA A 451 24.95 2.14 -44.11
C ALA A 451 23.85 1.50 -44.99
N LEU A 452 22.58 1.60 -44.57
CA LEU A 452 21.45 1.10 -45.37
C LEU A 452 21.23 1.95 -46.63
N ALA A 453 21.21 3.29 -46.50
CA ALA A 453 20.98 4.21 -47.61
C ALA A 453 22.06 4.07 -48.71
N ASN A 454 23.33 3.97 -48.32
CA ASN A 454 24.43 3.75 -49.27
C ASN A 454 24.33 2.37 -49.96
N ALA A 455 23.93 1.33 -49.23
CA ALA A 455 23.73 0.00 -49.81
C ALA A 455 22.53 -0.06 -50.79
N GLU A 456 21.45 0.65 -50.52
CA GLU A 456 20.29 0.74 -51.42
C GLU A 456 20.61 1.55 -52.69
N LYS A 457 21.34 2.66 -52.56
CA LYS A 457 21.84 3.45 -53.69
C LYS A 457 22.70 2.60 -54.64
N ASN A 458 23.70 1.89 -54.12
CA ASN A 458 24.58 1.06 -54.94
C ASN A 458 23.82 -0.09 -55.62
N LYS A 459 22.87 -0.71 -54.92
CA LYS A 459 21.99 -1.74 -55.49
C LYS A 459 21.15 -1.21 -56.66
N HIS A 460 20.63 0.02 -56.55
CA HIS A 460 19.87 0.65 -57.63
C HIS A 460 20.77 0.96 -58.84
N GLU A 461 21.96 1.53 -58.62
CA GLU A 461 22.92 1.83 -59.70
C GLU A 461 23.35 0.56 -60.45
N ILE A 462 23.64 -0.54 -59.73
CA ILE A 462 23.91 -1.86 -60.32
C ILE A 462 22.72 -2.38 -61.14
N GLN A 463 21.48 -2.17 -60.68
CA GLN A 463 20.28 -2.62 -61.42
C GLN A 463 20.09 -1.82 -62.71
N VAL A 464 20.32 -0.51 -62.69
CA VAL A 464 20.29 0.34 -63.90
C VAL A 464 21.37 -0.10 -64.91
N LEU A 465 22.61 -0.30 -64.46
CA LEU A 465 23.71 -0.73 -65.34
C LEU A 465 23.48 -2.13 -65.93
N ASN A 466 22.87 -3.06 -65.19
CA ASN A 466 22.51 -4.37 -65.74
C ASN A 466 21.40 -4.28 -66.80
N ASN A 467 20.44 -3.35 -66.66
CA ASN A 467 19.43 -3.12 -67.69
C ASN A 467 20.06 -2.50 -68.95
N ASP A 468 20.91 -1.48 -68.80
CA ASP A 468 21.66 -0.85 -69.90
C ASP A 468 22.50 -1.91 -70.66
N ILE A 469 23.23 -2.76 -69.94
CA ILE A 469 23.97 -3.89 -70.52
C ILE A 469 23.03 -4.85 -71.29
N ASN A 470 21.82 -5.14 -70.81
CA ASN A 470 20.89 -6.02 -71.52
C ASN A 470 20.41 -5.40 -72.85
N ASP A 471 20.07 -4.11 -72.84
CA ASP A 471 19.63 -3.38 -74.03
C ASP A 471 20.77 -3.24 -75.06
N LEU A 472 21.97 -2.88 -74.60
CA LEU A 472 23.20 -2.86 -75.40
C LEU A 472 23.51 -4.25 -76.01
N ASN A 473 23.31 -5.34 -75.27
CA ASN A 473 23.46 -6.70 -75.82
C ASN A 473 22.44 -7.00 -76.93
N GLN A 474 21.20 -6.51 -76.83
CA GLN A 474 20.21 -6.65 -77.90
C GLN A 474 20.59 -5.83 -79.13
N GLU A 475 21.05 -4.59 -78.95
CA GLU A 475 21.49 -3.71 -80.04
C GLU A 475 22.73 -4.28 -80.77
N ARG A 476 23.73 -4.75 -80.01
CA ARG A 476 24.92 -5.45 -80.53
C ARG A 476 24.57 -6.67 -81.39
N ASN A 477 23.47 -7.35 -81.07
CA ASN A 477 23.00 -8.53 -81.80
C ASN A 477 22.16 -8.19 -83.05
N LYS A 478 21.68 -6.94 -83.19
CA LYS A 478 20.89 -6.45 -84.33
C LYS A 478 21.74 -5.73 -85.39
N THR A 479 22.88 -5.15 -85.01
CA THR A 479 23.74 -4.40 -85.94
C THR A 479 24.79 -5.28 -86.66
N ASN A 480 24.98 -5.01 -87.95
CA ASN A 480 26.04 -5.59 -88.79
C ASN A 480 27.23 -4.62 -88.99
N ASP A 481 27.17 -3.41 -88.45
CA ASP A 481 28.27 -2.43 -88.48
C ASP A 481 29.32 -2.80 -87.43
N LYS A 482 30.57 -3.01 -87.88
CA LYS A 482 31.71 -3.37 -87.02
C LYS A 482 32.10 -2.26 -86.04
N ASP A 483 32.03 -1.00 -86.44
CA ASP A 483 32.46 0.14 -85.63
C ASP A 483 31.40 0.46 -84.56
N ALA A 484 30.11 0.35 -84.93
CA ALA A 484 29.02 0.42 -83.96
C ALA A 484 29.13 -0.71 -82.92
N LYS A 485 29.39 -1.95 -83.37
CA LYS A 485 29.54 -3.11 -82.50
C LYS A 485 30.70 -2.97 -81.50
N ALA A 486 31.86 -2.49 -81.97
CA ALA A 486 33.02 -2.23 -81.12
C ALA A 486 32.76 -1.16 -80.05
N LYS A 487 32.01 -0.09 -80.38
CA LYS A 487 31.60 0.93 -79.40
C LYS A 487 30.67 0.35 -78.32
N ILE A 488 29.69 -0.46 -78.72
CA ILE A 488 28.78 -1.12 -77.78
C ILE A 488 29.54 -2.09 -76.85
N GLU A 489 30.47 -2.88 -77.38
CA GLU A 489 31.32 -3.78 -76.58
C GLU A 489 32.21 -3.00 -75.58
N SER A 490 32.73 -1.83 -75.97
CA SER A 490 33.48 -0.95 -75.06
C SER A 490 32.60 -0.36 -73.94
N LYS A 491 31.35 0.02 -74.22
CA LYS A 491 30.40 0.51 -73.21
C LYS A 491 30.03 -0.59 -72.22
N ILE A 492 29.63 -1.78 -72.71
CA ILE A 492 29.34 -2.96 -71.89
C ILE A 492 30.53 -3.32 -70.96
N LYS A 493 31.77 -3.23 -71.47
CA LYS A 493 32.97 -3.45 -70.64
C LYS A 493 33.07 -2.41 -69.51
N THR A 494 32.90 -1.13 -69.84
CA THR A 494 32.96 -0.02 -68.87
C THR A 494 31.90 -0.17 -67.77
N ASP A 495 30.68 -0.55 -68.14
CA ASP A 495 29.57 -0.72 -67.19
C ASP A 495 29.78 -1.94 -66.27
N ARG A 496 30.37 -3.02 -66.80
CA ARG A 496 30.80 -4.17 -65.98
C ARG A 496 31.91 -3.81 -65.00
N GLU A 497 32.86 -2.99 -65.40
CA GLU A 497 33.91 -2.47 -64.51
C GLU A 497 33.31 -1.56 -63.43
N ARG A 498 32.29 -0.75 -63.75
CA ARG A 498 31.54 0.06 -62.77
C ARG A 498 30.72 -0.80 -61.80
N ILE A 499 30.03 -1.84 -62.27
CA ILE A 499 29.32 -2.81 -61.40
C ILE A 499 30.31 -3.46 -60.42
N ALA A 500 31.45 -3.97 -60.92
CA ALA A 500 32.45 -4.61 -60.06
C ALA A 500 33.04 -3.65 -59.00
N ALA A 501 33.17 -2.35 -59.33
CA ALA A 501 33.57 -1.34 -58.36
C ALA A 501 32.50 -1.11 -57.27
N LEU A 502 31.22 -1.00 -57.65
CA LEU A 502 30.09 -0.82 -56.73
C LEU A 502 29.87 -2.04 -55.83
N GLU A 503 30.04 -3.26 -56.34
CA GLU A 503 29.98 -4.50 -55.54
C GLU A 503 31.13 -4.55 -54.50
N LYS A 504 32.34 -4.14 -54.91
CA LYS A 504 33.51 -4.04 -54.02
C LYS A 504 33.32 -2.97 -52.93
N GLU A 505 32.71 -1.83 -53.26
CA GLU A 505 32.35 -0.76 -52.32
C GLU A 505 31.25 -1.18 -51.35
N SER A 506 30.28 -1.98 -51.82
CA SER A 506 29.16 -2.46 -51.00
C SER A 506 29.54 -3.59 -50.03
N THR A 507 30.61 -4.34 -50.32
CA THR A 507 31.09 -5.45 -49.48
C THR A 507 31.40 -5.04 -48.02
N PRO A 508 32.22 -3.99 -47.74
CA PRO A 508 32.43 -3.53 -46.37
C PRO A 508 31.17 -2.93 -45.72
N LEU A 509 30.28 -2.29 -46.48
CA LEU A 509 28.99 -1.80 -45.97
C LEU A 509 28.10 -2.94 -45.45
N TYR A 510 27.98 -4.03 -46.22
CA TYR A 510 27.23 -5.22 -45.78
C TYR A 510 27.87 -5.90 -44.55
N LYS A 511 29.20 -5.90 -44.44
CA LYS A 511 29.89 -6.39 -43.25
C LYS A 511 29.61 -5.51 -42.02
N LYS A 512 29.68 -4.18 -42.15
CA LYS A 512 29.31 -3.22 -41.08
C LYS A 512 27.85 -3.42 -40.65
N LEU A 513 26.92 -3.58 -41.60
CA LEU A 513 25.51 -3.91 -41.33
C LEU A 513 25.33 -5.23 -40.55
N ALA A 514 26.13 -6.26 -40.85
CA ALA A 514 26.09 -7.54 -40.14
C ALA A 514 26.71 -7.48 -38.73
N GLU A 515 27.63 -6.54 -38.48
CA GLU A 515 28.22 -6.28 -37.16
C GLU A 515 27.30 -5.40 -36.30
N ILE A 516 26.71 -4.33 -36.85
CA ILE A 516 25.73 -3.47 -36.14
C ILE A 516 24.50 -4.29 -35.71
N LYS A 517 24.04 -5.24 -36.53
CA LYS A 517 22.94 -6.17 -36.17
C LYS A 517 23.25 -7.10 -34.98
N LYS A 518 24.52 -7.20 -34.54
CA LYS A 518 24.91 -7.93 -33.31
C LYS A 518 24.98 -7.04 -32.08
N ILE A 519 25.01 -5.71 -32.26
CA ILE A 519 24.90 -4.77 -31.14
C ILE A 519 23.45 -4.82 -30.64
N PRO A 520 23.20 -5.16 -29.36
CA PRO A 520 21.85 -5.17 -28.82
C PRO A 520 21.27 -3.76 -28.84
N ASN A 521 20.03 -3.62 -29.32
CA ASN A 521 19.27 -2.37 -29.24
C ASN A 521 18.80 -2.15 -27.79
N VAL A 522 19.69 -1.63 -26.94
CA VAL A 522 19.43 -1.42 -25.52
C VAL A 522 18.56 -0.17 -25.33
N SER A 523 17.26 -0.39 -25.19
CA SER A 523 16.31 0.60 -24.69
C SER A 523 16.18 0.43 -23.18
N LYS A 524 16.49 1.46 -22.40
CA LYS A 524 16.40 1.46 -20.93
C LYS A 524 15.21 2.29 -20.46
N ILE A 525 14.54 1.84 -19.39
CA ILE A 525 13.60 2.66 -18.62
C ILE A 525 14.11 2.75 -17.18
N ALA A 526 14.14 3.95 -16.62
CA ALA A 526 14.45 4.22 -15.22
C ALA A 526 13.19 4.67 -14.45
N PHE A 527 13.01 4.19 -13.22
CA PHE A 527 12.01 4.66 -12.26
C PHE A 527 12.52 4.47 -10.83
N PHE A 528 11.92 5.19 -9.86
CA PHE A 528 12.17 4.96 -8.43
C PHE A 528 11.03 4.17 -7.82
N ALA A 529 11.35 3.25 -6.90
CA ALA A 529 10.37 2.56 -6.06
C ALA A 529 10.97 2.30 -4.68
N ARG A 530 10.11 2.22 -3.65
CA ARG A 530 10.55 2.14 -2.26
C ARG A 530 11.05 0.73 -1.91
N LYS A 531 12.33 0.62 -1.59
CA LYS A 531 12.99 -0.61 -1.13
C LYS A 531 13.54 -0.39 0.28
N ASN A 532 13.10 -1.22 1.23
CA ASN A 532 13.57 -1.14 2.62
C ASN A 532 13.31 0.24 3.25
N ARG A 533 14.37 1.04 3.48
CA ARG A 533 14.25 2.37 4.08
C ARG A 533 13.80 3.42 3.07
N ASP A 534 14.46 3.47 1.92
CA ASP A 534 14.40 4.58 0.99
C ASP A 534 13.89 4.11 -0.37
N HIS A 535 14.13 4.88 -1.43
CA HIS A 535 13.96 4.39 -2.78
C HIS A 535 15.24 3.70 -3.26
N ALA A 536 15.06 2.70 -4.11
CA ALA A 536 16.09 2.29 -5.05
C ALA A 536 15.74 2.84 -6.44
N LEU A 537 16.77 3.15 -7.22
CA LEU A 537 16.66 3.33 -8.65
C LEU A 537 16.56 1.95 -9.31
N PHE A 538 15.51 1.75 -10.10
CA PHE A 538 15.34 0.58 -10.95
C PHE A 538 15.60 0.98 -12.40
N VAL A 539 16.49 0.26 -13.08
CA VAL A 539 16.70 0.38 -14.51
C VAL A 539 16.36 -0.96 -15.15
N LEU A 540 15.42 -0.97 -16.09
CA LEU A 540 15.01 -2.17 -16.84
C LEU A 540 15.22 -2.01 -18.35
N ASP A 541 15.29 -3.14 -19.05
CA ASP A 541 15.25 -3.20 -20.51
C ASP A 541 13.81 -3.06 -20.99
N ALA A 542 13.52 -2.02 -21.76
CA ALA A 542 12.16 -1.66 -22.20
C ALA A 542 11.53 -2.71 -23.14
N ASN A 543 12.35 -3.50 -23.84
CA ASN A 543 11.87 -4.49 -24.79
C ASN A 543 11.40 -5.78 -24.09
N THR A 544 12.11 -6.20 -23.04
CA THR A 544 11.93 -7.47 -22.34
C THR A 544 11.29 -7.34 -20.97
N GLY A 545 11.32 -6.15 -20.35
CA GLY A 545 10.89 -5.90 -18.97
C GLY A 545 11.88 -6.41 -17.90
N LYS A 546 13.06 -6.91 -18.29
CA LYS A 546 14.06 -7.43 -17.35
C LYS A 546 14.82 -6.30 -16.65
N PHE A 547 15.05 -6.44 -15.35
CA PHE A 547 15.94 -5.55 -14.60
C PHE A 547 17.39 -5.66 -15.10
N LEU A 548 18.00 -4.50 -15.32
CA LEU A 548 19.39 -4.30 -15.71
C LEU A 548 20.23 -3.80 -14.53
N GLN A 549 19.68 -2.89 -13.72
CA GLN A 549 20.29 -2.40 -12.49
C GLN A 549 19.23 -2.16 -11.42
N GLU A 550 19.63 -2.31 -10.16
CA GLU A 550 18.90 -1.93 -8.97
C GLU A 550 19.91 -1.29 -8.01
N LEU A 551 19.76 0.01 -7.75
CA LEU A 551 20.72 0.81 -6.98
C LEU A 551 20.05 1.48 -5.79
N GLU A 552 20.44 1.12 -4.57
CA GLU A 552 20.04 1.87 -3.36
C GLU A 552 20.77 3.22 -3.34
N ILE A 553 20.04 4.30 -3.08
CA ILE A 553 20.57 5.67 -3.03
C ILE A 553 20.54 6.20 -1.58
N PRO A 554 21.58 6.94 -1.12
CA PRO A 554 21.66 7.45 0.25
C PRO A 554 20.84 8.75 0.43
N LEU A 555 19.60 8.77 -0.06
CA LEU A 555 18.69 9.92 -0.06
C LEU A 555 17.25 9.47 0.21
N ASP A 556 16.51 10.28 0.94
CA ASP A 556 15.09 10.09 1.19
C ASP A 556 14.28 10.41 -0.08
N GLN A 557 13.16 9.73 -0.29
CA GLN A 557 12.16 10.01 -1.34
C GLN A 557 12.66 10.60 -2.68
N ALA A 558 13.19 9.78 -3.59
CA ALA A 558 13.61 10.19 -4.94
C ALA A 558 12.52 10.06 -6.03
N PHE A 559 12.43 11.03 -6.94
CA PHE A 559 11.40 11.15 -7.98
C PHE A 559 11.97 11.71 -9.29
N SER A 560 11.17 11.60 -10.35
CA SER A 560 11.41 12.30 -11.62
C SER A 560 12.79 12.04 -12.22
N PRO A 561 13.17 10.76 -12.46
CA PRO A 561 14.44 10.42 -13.10
C PRO A 561 14.50 11.00 -14.52
N ASN A 562 15.70 11.30 -14.99
CA ASN A 562 15.95 11.76 -16.34
C ASN A 562 17.39 11.47 -16.76
N PHE A 563 17.58 10.68 -17.82
CA PHE A 563 18.89 10.33 -18.35
C PHE A 563 19.55 11.52 -19.07
N SER A 564 20.87 11.61 -18.99
CA SER A 564 21.70 12.33 -19.95
C SER A 564 21.60 11.70 -21.34
N ALA A 565 21.94 12.47 -22.39
CA ALA A 565 21.90 11.99 -23.77
C ALA A 565 22.76 10.74 -24.01
N ASP A 566 23.89 10.60 -23.31
CA ASP A 566 24.78 9.43 -23.35
C ASP A 566 24.32 8.25 -22.48
N GLY A 567 23.27 8.42 -21.67
CA GLY A 567 22.70 7.39 -20.79
C GLY A 567 23.58 7.00 -19.59
N LYS A 568 24.63 7.77 -19.30
CA LYS A 568 25.58 7.50 -18.20
C LYS A 568 25.24 8.22 -16.90
N THR A 569 24.55 9.35 -16.98
CA THR A 569 24.15 10.15 -15.82
C THR A 569 22.63 10.17 -15.70
N LEU A 570 22.13 10.12 -14.49
CA LEU A 570 20.72 10.27 -14.18
C LEU A 570 20.51 11.49 -13.28
N TYR A 571 19.70 12.44 -13.73
CA TYR A 571 19.21 13.57 -12.95
C TYR A 571 17.89 13.19 -12.29
N PHE A 572 17.68 13.57 -11.03
CA PHE A 572 16.46 13.29 -10.29
C PHE A 572 16.29 14.26 -9.12
N SER A 573 15.08 14.38 -8.58
CA SER A 573 14.86 15.13 -7.34
C SER A 573 14.73 14.18 -6.16
N ALA A 574 15.33 14.51 -5.01
CA ALA A 574 15.23 13.68 -3.81
C ALA A 574 15.30 14.53 -2.53
N ALA A 575 14.82 13.99 -1.43
CA ALA A 575 14.90 14.60 -0.12
C ALA A 575 16.19 14.19 0.63
N LYS A 576 16.67 15.09 1.49
CA LYS A 576 17.72 14.81 2.48
C LYS A 576 17.42 15.66 3.70
N ASN A 577 17.13 15.04 4.84
CA ASN A 577 16.73 15.75 6.06
C ASN A 577 15.61 16.78 5.77
N ILE A 578 14.46 16.31 5.28
CA ILE A 578 13.26 17.09 4.91
C ILE A 578 13.40 18.14 3.78
N GLN A 579 14.61 18.56 3.42
CA GLN A 579 14.85 19.44 2.28
C GLN A 579 14.85 18.64 0.97
N ARG A 580 14.19 19.14 -0.09
CA ARG A 580 14.17 18.48 -1.39
C ARG A 580 15.01 19.24 -2.41
N ASP A 581 15.99 18.55 -2.99
CA ASP A 581 16.96 19.08 -3.93
C ASP A 581 17.01 18.24 -5.21
N VAL A 582 17.64 18.79 -6.24
CA VAL A 582 17.95 18.09 -7.50
C VAL A 582 19.37 17.53 -7.44
N TYR A 583 19.50 16.26 -7.79
CA TYR A 583 20.72 15.48 -7.76
C TYR A 583 21.07 14.93 -9.14
N SER A 584 22.34 14.62 -9.35
CA SER A 584 22.82 13.80 -10.46
C SER A 584 23.58 12.59 -9.91
N MET A 585 23.36 11.42 -10.51
CA MET A 585 24.12 10.20 -10.23
C MET A 585 24.73 9.60 -11.50
N ASN A 586 26.00 9.24 -11.45
CA ASN A 586 26.65 8.48 -12.52
C ASN A 586 26.36 6.97 -12.36
N LEU A 587 25.87 6.31 -13.42
CA LEU A 587 25.37 4.93 -13.39
C LEU A 587 26.45 3.84 -13.54
N GLU A 588 27.72 4.24 -13.73
CA GLU A 588 28.87 3.33 -13.81
C GLU A 588 29.69 3.37 -12.50
N THR A 589 29.85 4.55 -11.89
CA THR A 589 30.65 4.79 -10.68
C THR A 589 29.82 4.93 -9.40
N HIS A 590 28.51 5.15 -9.54
CA HIS A 590 27.57 5.50 -8.46
C HIS A 590 27.91 6.81 -7.73
N GLU A 591 28.74 7.69 -8.32
CA GLU A 591 28.99 9.03 -7.78
C GLU A 591 27.69 9.84 -7.76
N LEU A 592 27.37 10.44 -6.62
CA LEU A 592 26.15 11.21 -6.36
C LEU A 592 26.50 12.66 -5.98
N LYS A 593 25.87 13.63 -6.66
CA LYS A 593 26.11 15.07 -6.48
C LYS A 593 24.80 15.84 -6.35
N ASN A 594 24.71 16.72 -5.35
CA ASN A 594 23.61 17.71 -5.24
C ASN A 594 23.92 18.91 -6.16
N LEU A 595 22.96 19.28 -7.01
CA LEU A 595 23.08 20.33 -8.00
C LEU A 595 22.44 21.65 -7.56
N THR A 596 21.39 21.61 -6.73
CA THR A 596 20.66 22.81 -6.32
C THR A 596 21.08 23.36 -4.96
N ASN A 597 21.47 22.53 -4.00
CA ASN A 597 22.01 22.94 -2.69
C ASN A 597 21.25 24.12 -2.04
N GLY A 598 20.02 23.92 -1.54
CA GLY A 598 19.35 24.97 -0.76
C GLY A 598 17.95 24.66 -0.24
N GLY A 599 17.55 25.36 0.83
CA GLY A 599 16.30 25.18 1.58
C GLY A 599 14.98 25.57 0.88
N VAL A 600 14.89 25.42 -0.45
CA VAL A 600 13.66 25.53 -1.24
C VAL A 600 13.35 24.18 -1.86
N PHE A 601 12.09 23.74 -1.80
CA PHE A 601 11.68 22.46 -2.38
C PHE A 601 11.84 22.48 -3.91
N ASN A 602 12.80 21.69 -4.42
CA ASN A 602 13.15 21.57 -5.84
C ASN A 602 12.70 20.19 -6.39
N SER A 603 12.12 20.14 -7.60
CA SER A 603 11.54 18.91 -8.17
C SER A 603 11.57 18.85 -9.71
N ALA A 604 11.19 17.70 -10.28
CA ALA A 604 10.94 17.50 -11.71
C ALA A 604 12.07 17.96 -12.69
N PRO A 605 13.32 17.52 -12.50
CA PRO A 605 14.42 17.91 -13.37
C PRO A 605 14.32 17.32 -14.79
N ARG A 606 14.81 18.10 -15.77
CA ARG A 606 14.90 17.75 -17.19
C ARG A 606 16.15 18.37 -17.80
N VAL A 607 17.10 17.54 -18.19
CA VAL A 607 18.31 17.96 -18.89
C VAL A 607 17.98 18.33 -20.33
N SER A 608 18.64 19.38 -20.81
CA SER A 608 18.58 19.79 -22.21
C SER A 608 19.29 18.76 -23.11
N PRO A 609 18.92 18.62 -24.38
CA PRO A 609 19.50 17.59 -25.28
C PRO A 609 21.02 17.73 -25.47
N ASP A 610 21.56 18.95 -25.35
CA ASP A 610 22.99 19.24 -25.45
C ASP A 610 23.76 18.96 -24.14
N GLY A 611 23.06 18.62 -23.06
CA GLY A 611 23.64 18.37 -21.73
C GLY A 611 24.15 19.61 -21.00
N THR A 612 23.92 20.83 -21.49
CA THR A 612 24.51 22.05 -20.89
C THR A 612 23.67 22.65 -19.76
N LYS A 613 22.35 22.41 -19.78
CA LYS A 613 21.38 23.00 -18.85
C LYS A 613 20.38 21.99 -18.30
N LEU A 614 19.80 22.33 -17.15
CA LEU A 614 18.79 21.55 -16.46
C LEU A 614 17.58 22.45 -16.13
N ALA A 615 16.42 22.17 -16.73
CA ALA A 615 15.17 22.77 -16.30
C ALA A 615 14.66 22.02 -15.07
N TYR A 616 14.13 22.73 -14.07
CA TYR A 616 13.55 22.13 -12.86
C TYR A 616 12.45 23.05 -12.28
N VAL A 617 11.71 22.53 -11.31
CA VAL A 617 10.65 23.26 -10.60
C VAL A 617 11.14 23.64 -9.21
N ALA A 618 10.91 24.88 -8.78
CA ALA A 618 11.19 25.34 -7.42
C ALA A 618 10.01 26.16 -6.87
N PHE A 619 9.91 26.28 -5.54
CA PHE A 619 8.87 27.06 -4.88
C PHE A 619 9.28 28.53 -4.65
N VAL A 620 8.48 29.47 -5.17
CA VAL A 620 8.65 30.91 -4.95
C VAL A 620 7.33 31.51 -4.47
N GLY A 621 7.33 32.14 -3.30
CA GLY A 621 6.12 32.75 -2.72
C GLY A 621 4.96 31.77 -2.47
N GLY A 622 5.25 30.47 -2.30
CA GLY A 622 4.25 29.41 -2.14
C GLY A 622 3.75 28.77 -3.45
N TYR A 623 4.24 29.22 -4.61
CA TYR A 623 3.85 28.69 -5.92
C TYR A 623 5.00 27.95 -6.61
N GLN A 624 4.68 26.93 -7.41
CA GLN A 624 5.64 26.23 -8.27
C GLN A 624 6.04 27.11 -9.46
N LYS A 625 7.35 27.24 -9.72
CA LYS A 625 7.91 28.02 -10.82
C LYS A 625 9.00 27.26 -11.54
N LEU A 626 9.14 27.49 -12.85
CA LEU A 626 10.21 26.89 -13.64
C LEU A 626 11.52 27.66 -13.44
N PHE A 627 12.61 26.92 -13.30
CA PHE A 627 13.98 27.41 -13.20
C PHE A 627 14.88 26.68 -14.18
N LEU A 628 15.97 27.35 -14.54
CA LEU A 628 17.04 26.85 -15.40
C LEU A 628 18.35 26.89 -14.63
N LEU A 629 19.02 25.75 -14.54
CA LEU A 629 20.37 25.61 -13.98
C LEU A 629 21.36 25.39 -15.13
N ASP A 630 22.40 26.21 -15.20
CA ASP A 630 23.56 25.98 -16.05
C ASP A 630 24.50 24.95 -15.39
N LEU A 631 24.74 23.81 -16.05
CA LEU A 631 25.43 22.67 -15.43
C LEU A 631 26.96 22.85 -15.34
N ALA A 632 27.53 23.78 -16.10
CA ALA A 632 28.95 24.09 -16.08
C ALA A 632 29.32 25.11 -14.98
N THR A 633 28.47 26.12 -14.78
CA THR A 633 28.71 27.24 -13.87
C THR A 633 27.94 27.16 -12.55
N GLY A 634 26.86 26.38 -12.50
CA GLY A 634 25.95 26.32 -11.35
C GLY A 634 24.99 27.51 -11.24
N ASN A 635 24.97 28.41 -12.22
CA ASN A 635 24.08 29.58 -12.23
C ASN A 635 22.61 29.18 -12.40
N LYS A 636 21.72 29.81 -11.62
CA LYS A 636 20.27 29.55 -11.63
C LYS A 636 19.52 30.78 -12.17
N THR A 637 18.53 30.54 -13.02
CA THR A 637 17.67 31.59 -13.60
C THR A 637 16.21 31.16 -13.47
N GLN A 638 15.36 32.02 -12.87
CA GLN A 638 13.92 31.81 -12.85
C GLN A 638 13.32 32.10 -14.23
N LEU A 639 12.48 31.21 -14.75
CA LEU A 639 11.87 31.31 -16.08
C LEU A 639 10.42 31.81 -16.03
N THR A 640 9.64 31.44 -15.01
CA THR A 640 8.23 31.85 -14.88
C THR A 640 7.97 32.60 -13.58
N PHE A 641 6.95 33.48 -13.55
CA PHE A 641 6.63 34.38 -12.44
C PHE A 641 5.12 34.35 -12.13
N GLY A 642 4.64 35.15 -11.18
CA GLY A 642 3.20 35.28 -10.86
C GLY A 642 2.66 34.30 -9.80
N ARG A 643 1.37 34.47 -9.47
CA ARG A 643 0.64 33.75 -8.38
C ARG A 643 -0.17 32.56 -8.92
N TRP A 644 0.53 31.65 -9.58
CA TRP A 644 0.03 30.44 -10.22
C TRP A 644 1.13 29.38 -10.25
N ASN A 645 0.81 28.12 -10.48
CA ASN A 645 1.78 27.02 -10.49
C ASN A 645 2.18 26.63 -11.92
N ASP A 646 3.48 26.44 -12.13
CA ASP A 646 4.07 25.93 -13.37
C ASP A 646 4.88 24.65 -13.07
N ASN A 647 4.65 23.57 -13.79
CA ASN A 647 5.19 22.24 -13.47
C ASN A 647 5.33 21.36 -14.74
N SER A 648 5.88 20.15 -14.57
CA SER A 648 6.09 19.15 -15.63
C SER A 648 6.81 19.67 -16.89
N PRO A 649 7.99 20.31 -16.78
CA PRO A 649 8.74 20.72 -17.95
C PRO A 649 9.16 19.52 -18.83
N SER A 650 9.42 19.78 -20.11
CA SER A 650 10.14 18.90 -21.04
C SER A 650 10.73 19.72 -22.19
N TRP A 651 11.94 19.37 -22.63
CA TRP A 651 12.61 20.06 -23.75
C TRP A 651 12.15 19.54 -25.12
N SER A 652 12.23 20.44 -26.11
CA SER A 652 12.33 20.13 -27.55
C SER A 652 13.70 19.52 -27.87
N SER A 653 13.82 18.80 -28.99
CA SER A 653 15.08 18.17 -29.41
C SER A 653 16.17 19.17 -29.80
N ASP A 654 15.81 20.41 -30.12
CA ASP A 654 16.77 21.49 -30.43
C ASP A 654 17.16 22.32 -29.18
N GLY A 655 16.53 22.07 -28.02
CA GLY A 655 16.80 22.79 -26.77
C GLY A 655 16.30 24.24 -26.71
N ASN A 656 15.51 24.71 -27.69
CA ASN A 656 15.04 26.11 -27.74
C ASN A 656 13.70 26.33 -27.04
N THR A 657 12.87 25.28 -26.98
CA THR A 657 11.50 25.30 -26.44
C THR A 657 11.35 24.35 -25.26
N LEU A 658 10.69 24.81 -24.20
CA LEU A 658 10.18 23.99 -23.10
C LEU A 658 8.66 23.86 -23.21
N VAL A 659 8.12 22.64 -23.22
CA VAL A 659 6.70 22.39 -22.95
C VAL A 659 6.49 22.20 -21.45
N TYR A 660 5.38 22.68 -20.90
CA TYR A 660 5.05 22.58 -19.47
C TYR A 660 3.53 22.68 -19.24
N THR A 661 3.10 22.47 -17.99
CA THR A 661 1.72 22.68 -17.54
C THR A 661 1.63 23.88 -16.60
N SER A 662 0.59 24.71 -16.76
CA SER A 662 0.35 25.86 -15.88
C SER A 662 -1.11 26.00 -15.45
N ASP A 663 -1.33 26.51 -14.23
CA ASP A 663 -2.65 26.89 -13.69
C ASP A 663 -3.01 28.38 -13.86
N GLU A 664 -2.21 29.14 -14.63
CA GLU A 664 -2.27 30.60 -14.76
C GLU A 664 -3.69 31.18 -14.96
N LYS A 665 -4.37 30.77 -16.05
CA LYS A 665 -5.57 31.45 -16.57
C LYS A 665 -6.72 31.46 -15.57
N ASP A 666 -7.17 30.29 -15.15
CA ASP A 666 -8.40 30.07 -14.38
C ASP A 666 -8.21 29.06 -13.24
N GLY A 667 -6.99 28.58 -13.04
CA GLY A 667 -6.67 27.48 -12.15
C GLY A 667 -6.55 26.14 -12.87
N ILE A 668 -7.13 25.91 -14.06
CA ILE A 668 -7.12 24.57 -14.65
C ILE A 668 -5.79 24.30 -15.37
N TRP A 669 -5.06 23.26 -14.95
CA TRP A 669 -3.79 22.85 -15.57
C TRP A 669 -3.94 22.65 -17.08
N ASN A 670 -3.26 23.48 -17.85
CA ASN A 670 -3.31 23.42 -19.31
C ASN A 670 -1.91 23.40 -19.93
N LEU A 671 -1.84 23.14 -21.24
CA LEU A 671 -0.62 23.00 -22.01
C LEU A 671 -0.05 24.37 -22.41
N TYR A 672 1.21 24.61 -22.04
CA TYR A 672 1.95 25.82 -22.41
C TYR A 672 3.31 25.46 -23.04
N THR A 673 3.82 26.35 -23.88
CA THR A 673 5.25 26.36 -24.26
C THR A 673 5.92 27.64 -23.79
N PHE A 674 7.21 27.53 -23.49
CA PHE A 674 8.11 28.61 -23.14
C PHE A 674 9.25 28.62 -24.15
N GLU A 675 9.37 29.72 -24.88
CA GLU A 675 10.37 29.93 -25.93
C GLU A 675 11.30 31.09 -25.56
N ARG A 676 12.59 30.92 -25.84
CA ARG A 676 13.60 31.96 -25.60
C ARG A 676 13.74 32.88 -26.82
N GLY A 677 13.38 34.15 -26.66
CA GLY A 677 13.75 35.22 -27.59
C GLY A 677 15.13 35.81 -27.28
N GLU A 678 15.56 36.77 -28.10
CA GLU A 678 16.86 37.44 -27.95
C GLU A 678 16.93 38.35 -26.71
N THR A 679 15.82 39.04 -26.39
CA THR A 679 15.73 40.02 -25.29
C THR A 679 14.58 39.79 -24.32
N SER A 680 13.68 38.84 -24.60
CA SER A 680 12.54 38.48 -23.74
C SER A 680 12.17 37.01 -23.92
N TYR A 681 11.35 36.49 -23.00
CA TYR A 681 10.83 35.12 -23.09
C TYR A 681 9.35 35.13 -23.44
N LEU A 682 8.91 34.16 -24.23
CA LEU A 682 7.52 34.04 -24.70
C LEU A 682 6.87 32.81 -24.09
N SER A 683 5.83 33.02 -23.28
CA SER A 683 4.90 31.98 -22.84
C SER A 683 3.72 31.91 -23.79
N LYS A 684 3.36 30.72 -24.27
CA LYS A 684 2.25 30.48 -25.20
C LYS A 684 1.30 29.43 -24.64
N GLN A 685 0.01 29.74 -24.56
CA GLN A 685 -1.03 28.80 -24.14
C GLN A 685 -1.63 28.08 -25.36
N TRP A 686 -1.79 26.76 -25.28
CA TRP A 686 -2.28 25.93 -26.39
C TRP A 686 -3.63 25.26 -26.12
N THR A 687 -3.95 24.95 -24.86
CA THR A 687 -5.20 24.27 -24.49
C THR A 687 -6.00 25.03 -23.44
N GLU A 688 -7.31 24.78 -23.43
CA GLU A 688 -8.27 25.23 -22.40
C GLU A 688 -9.21 24.09 -22.01
N TYR A 689 -8.65 22.89 -21.84
CA TYR A 689 -9.40 21.68 -21.52
C TYR A 689 -9.95 21.73 -20.09
N TYR A 690 -11.22 21.35 -19.92
CA TYR A 690 -11.92 21.38 -18.63
C TYR A 690 -11.32 20.43 -17.58
N GLY A 691 -10.94 19.22 -18.01
CA GLY A 691 -10.43 18.14 -17.15
C GLY A 691 -8.90 18.12 -17.00
N GLY A 692 -8.21 19.20 -17.38
CA GLY A 692 -6.76 19.34 -17.19
C GLY A 692 -5.87 18.59 -18.19
N VAL A 693 -4.60 19.00 -18.22
CA VAL A 693 -3.46 18.42 -18.94
C VAL A 693 -2.33 18.17 -17.95
N PHE A 694 -1.71 16.98 -18.03
CA PHE A 694 -0.66 16.54 -17.13
C PHE A 694 0.52 15.91 -17.89
N THR A 695 1.73 16.04 -17.32
CA THR A 695 2.97 15.39 -17.79
C THR A 695 3.25 15.47 -19.31
N PRO A 696 3.23 16.65 -19.95
CA PRO A 696 3.46 16.78 -21.39
C PRO A 696 4.92 16.50 -21.77
N LYS A 697 5.11 15.90 -22.95
CA LYS A 697 6.39 15.56 -23.55
C LYS A 697 6.37 15.90 -25.04
N LEU A 698 7.34 16.67 -25.51
CA LEU A 698 7.56 16.85 -26.95
C LEU A 698 8.05 15.54 -27.57
N VAL A 699 7.56 15.23 -28.78
CA VAL A 699 8.01 14.05 -29.53
C VAL A 699 9.38 14.36 -30.15
N PRO A 700 10.41 13.52 -29.94
CA PRO A 700 11.74 13.78 -30.50
C PRO A 700 11.72 13.98 -32.02
N GLY A 701 12.32 15.09 -32.48
CA GLY A 701 12.34 15.50 -33.88
C GLY A 701 11.07 16.20 -34.40
N GLU A 702 10.02 16.38 -33.58
CA GLU A 702 8.80 17.12 -33.93
C GLU A 702 8.57 18.28 -32.93
N ASN A 703 8.86 19.52 -33.34
CA ASN A 703 8.69 20.71 -32.49
C ASN A 703 7.21 21.10 -32.24
N ASP A 704 6.27 20.54 -33.01
CA ASP A 704 4.83 20.82 -32.96
C ASP A 704 4.00 19.69 -32.32
N ARG A 705 4.60 18.54 -31.99
CA ARG A 705 3.86 17.34 -31.54
C ARG A 705 4.18 16.98 -30.10
N ILE A 706 3.14 16.86 -29.28
CA ILE A 706 3.23 16.64 -27.84
C ILE A 706 2.39 15.42 -27.43
N VAL A 707 2.95 14.54 -26.61
CA VAL A 707 2.23 13.49 -25.87
C VAL A 707 1.92 14.01 -24.46
N TYR A 708 0.71 13.81 -23.97
CA TYR A 708 0.29 14.23 -22.63
C TYR A 708 -0.79 13.32 -22.06
N SER A 709 -0.92 13.39 -20.73
CA SER A 709 -2.01 12.77 -19.98
C SER A 709 -3.17 13.75 -19.84
N GLY A 710 -4.41 13.31 -20.04
CA GLY A 710 -5.59 14.17 -19.90
C GLY A 710 -6.82 13.39 -19.43
N ASN A 711 -7.78 14.08 -18.81
CA ASN A 711 -9.01 13.45 -18.34
C ASN A 711 -10.00 13.16 -19.49
N ARG A 712 -10.68 12.01 -19.40
CA ARG A 712 -11.80 11.62 -20.25
C ARG A 712 -13.12 11.66 -19.47
N GLU A 713 -14.07 12.43 -19.99
CA GLU A 713 -15.36 12.74 -19.34
C GLU A 713 -16.26 11.53 -19.00
N ASP A 714 -16.10 10.40 -19.70
CA ASP A 714 -16.88 9.18 -19.48
C ASP A 714 -16.36 8.31 -18.31
N ALA A 715 -15.75 8.96 -17.31
CA ALA A 715 -15.14 8.35 -16.14
C ALA A 715 -16.16 7.58 -15.28
N GLN A 716 -16.32 6.30 -15.58
CA GLN A 716 -16.88 5.32 -14.67
C GLN A 716 -15.81 4.90 -13.66
N PHE A 717 -16.13 4.92 -12.36
CA PHE A 717 -16.05 3.72 -11.50
C PHE A 717 -16.67 4.01 -10.11
N HIS A 718 -17.16 2.96 -9.46
CA HIS A 718 -17.82 3.06 -8.16
C HIS A 718 -16.80 3.12 -7.00
N SER A 719 -17.24 3.57 -5.82
CA SER A 719 -16.49 3.71 -4.55
C SER A 719 -15.46 4.86 -4.44
N TYR A 720 -14.61 5.13 -5.46
CA TYR A 720 -13.66 6.25 -5.41
C TYR A 720 -13.52 6.93 -6.78
N VAL A 721 -13.83 8.23 -6.86
CA VAL A 721 -13.91 8.97 -8.14
C VAL A 721 -12.52 9.45 -8.57
N TYR A 722 -11.68 8.52 -9.02
CA TYR A 722 -10.44 8.89 -9.69
C TYR A 722 -10.70 9.38 -11.12
N PRO A 723 -10.11 10.53 -11.53
CA PRO A 723 -10.23 11.05 -12.89
C PRO A 723 -9.70 10.03 -13.90
N LYS A 724 -10.53 9.60 -14.85
CA LYS A 724 -10.12 8.65 -15.90
C LYS A 724 -9.15 9.32 -16.86
N ILE A 725 -7.86 9.22 -16.55
CA ILE A 725 -6.78 9.79 -17.34
C ILE A 725 -6.40 8.82 -18.46
N GLU A 726 -6.36 9.32 -19.70
CA GLU A 726 -5.89 8.61 -20.89
C GLU A 726 -4.72 9.40 -21.54
N LEU A 727 -3.94 8.72 -22.38
CA LEU A 727 -2.82 9.33 -23.11
C LEU A 727 -3.26 9.82 -24.49
N PHE A 728 -2.91 11.07 -24.80
CA PHE A 728 -3.24 11.78 -26.02
C PHE A 728 -1.97 12.30 -26.71
N ASP A 729 -1.96 12.35 -28.05
CA ASP A 729 -1.02 13.16 -28.81
C ASP A 729 -1.75 14.34 -29.48
N ALA A 730 -1.21 15.55 -29.30
CA ALA A 730 -1.67 16.77 -29.94
C ALA A 730 -0.62 17.29 -30.92
N ARG A 731 -1.08 17.80 -32.06
CA ARG A 731 -0.31 18.74 -32.88
C ARG A 731 -0.73 20.17 -32.53
N LEU A 732 0.25 21.03 -32.25
CA LEU A 732 0.06 22.46 -32.05
C LEU A 732 -0.31 23.14 -33.38
N LYS A 733 -1.17 24.16 -33.32
CA LYS A 733 -1.56 24.99 -34.47
C LYS A 733 -1.15 26.44 -34.20
N GLU A 734 -2.08 27.25 -33.71
CA GLU A 734 -1.85 28.63 -33.25
C GLU A 734 -2.10 28.74 -31.74
N PRO A 735 -1.34 29.55 -31.00
CA PRO A 735 -1.54 29.71 -29.57
C PRO A 735 -2.82 30.51 -29.27
N LEU A 736 -3.56 30.12 -28.23
CA LEU A 736 -4.76 30.83 -27.75
C LEU A 736 -4.40 32.16 -27.10
N ARG A 737 -3.22 32.24 -26.48
CA ARG A 737 -2.69 33.42 -25.81
C ARG A 737 -1.17 33.39 -25.86
N ILE A 738 -0.56 34.56 -26.04
CA ILE A 738 0.88 34.79 -25.88
C ILE A 738 1.07 35.81 -24.75
N SER A 739 2.00 35.53 -23.84
CA SER A 739 2.42 36.45 -22.78
C SER A 739 3.93 36.63 -22.84
N VAL A 740 4.40 37.88 -22.83
CA VAL A 740 5.81 38.18 -22.61
C VAL A 740 6.12 37.96 -21.13
N VAL A 741 7.21 37.26 -20.85
CA VAL A 741 7.70 37.03 -19.51
C VAL A 741 8.97 37.86 -19.32
N ASP A 742 8.79 39.03 -18.69
CA ASP A 742 9.90 39.94 -18.42
C ASP A 742 10.80 39.37 -17.31
N PRO A 743 12.13 39.29 -17.51
CA PRO A 743 13.05 38.99 -16.42
C PRO A 743 13.01 40.16 -15.41
N PRO A 744 12.93 39.89 -14.09
CA PRO A 744 12.76 40.94 -13.10
C PRO A 744 13.94 41.91 -13.09
N ALA A 745 13.65 43.20 -13.25
CA ALA A 745 14.62 44.27 -13.31
C ALA A 745 15.20 44.64 -11.93
N GLY A 746 15.94 43.71 -11.31
CA GLY A 746 16.78 43.94 -10.12
C GLY A 746 16.08 44.30 -8.80
N GLU A 747 14.79 44.65 -8.81
CA GLU A 747 14.08 45.08 -7.61
C GLU A 747 13.71 43.92 -6.69
N LYS A 748 13.94 44.12 -5.38
CA LYS A 748 13.33 43.32 -4.33
C LYS A 748 11.82 43.48 -4.44
N ASN A 749 11.13 42.43 -4.89
CA ASN A 749 9.69 42.44 -5.04
C ASN A 749 9.00 42.51 -3.67
N GLU A 750 8.58 43.71 -3.26
CA GLU A 750 7.91 43.95 -1.97
C GLU A 750 6.60 43.16 -1.82
N ASN A 751 5.93 42.82 -2.94
CA ASN A 751 4.75 41.94 -2.93
C ASN A 751 5.09 40.47 -2.63
N MET A 752 6.36 40.07 -2.81
CA MET A 752 6.90 38.79 -2.35
C MET A 752 7.14 38.83 -0.84
N GLU A 753 7.75 39.91 -0.32
CA GLU A 753 7.88 40.11 1.13
C GLU A 753 6.52 40.21 1.82
N LEU A 754 5.52 40.91 1.26
CA LEU A 754 4.18 40.97 1.87
C LEU A 754 3.49 39.61 1.99
N ALA A 755 3.70 38.71 1.03
CA ALA A 755 3.14 37.35 1.05
C ALA A 755 3.84 36.44 2.07
N PHE A 756 5.11 36.73 2.42
CA PHE A 756 5.77 36.13 3.57
C PHE A 756 5.31 36.78 4.88
N ARG A 757 5.26 38.12 4.96
CA ARG A 757 4.89 38.88 6.16
C ARG A 757 3.45 38.61 6.63
N SER A 758 2.51 38.31 5.74
CA SER A 758 1.15 37.90 6.14
C SER A 758 1.09 36.53 6.83
N GLN A 759 2.17 35.72 6.76
CA GLN A 759 2.35 34.49 7.53
C GLN A 759 3.23 34.71 8.79
N GLU A 760 3.87 35.88 8.92
CA GLU A 760 4.71 36.21 10.10
C GLU A 760 3.90 36.78 11.28
N ALA A 761 2.63 37.18 11.07
CA ALA A 761 1.77 37.75 12.11
C ALA A 761 1.43 36.77 13.25
N VAL A 762 1.65 35.46 13.07
CA VAL A 762 1.48 34.41 14.11
C VAL A 762 2.83 33.80 14.52
N ARG A 763 3.95 34.48 14.24
CA ARG A 763 5.22 34.20 14.94
C ARG A 763 5.16 34.77 16.35
N GLU A 764 4.43 34.10 17.24
CA GLU A 764 4.80 34.13 18.65
C GLU A 764 6.28 33.76 18.78
N GLN A 765 6.95 34.37 19.75
CA GLN A 765 8.35 34.08 20.03
C GLN A 765 8.47 32.66 20.56
N LEU A 766 8.76 31.69 19.67
CA LEU A 766 9.17 30.35 20.09
C LEU A 766 10.27 30.51 21.12
N ASP A 767 10.16 29.81 22.25
CA ASP A 767 11.21 29.83 23.26
C ASP A 767 12.40 29.04 22.73
N LEU A 768 13.27 29.70 21.96
CA LEU A 768 14.45 29.10 21.35
C LEU A 768 15.33 28.40 22.40
N ARG A 769 15.26 28.82 23.67
CA ARG A 769 15.93 28.17 24.80
C ARG A 769 15.44 26.74 25.05
N GLN A 770 14.19 26.39 24.74
CA GLN A 770 13.71 24.99 24.78
C GLN A 770 14.28 24.17 23.62
N LEU A 771 14.47 24.77 22.44
CA LEU A 771 15.08 24.11 21.29
C LEU A 771 16.60 23.92 21.48
N GLU A 772 17.27 24.89 22.10
CA GLU A 772 18.71 24.84 22.37
C GLU A 772 19.04 23.94 23.58
N ASN A 773 18.21 23.94 24.64
CA ASN A 773 18.37 23.04 25.79
C ASN A 773 17.55 21.76 25.60
N HIS A 774 18.08 20.83 24.80
CA HIS A 774 17.49 19.51 24.52
C HIS A 774 16.87 18.83 25.76
N GLN A 775 15.54 18.90 25.90
CA GLN A 775 14.82 18.08 26.87
C GLN A 775 14.57 16.69 26.30
N LYS A 776 14.89 15.65 27.10
CA LYS A 776 14.47 14.29 26.78
C LYS A 776 12.94 14.20 26.93
N PRO A 777 12.23 13.54 26.00
CA PRO A 777 10.79 13.37 26.14
C PRO A 777 10.43 12.64 27.44
N PRO A 778 9.37 13.06 28.16
CA PRO A 778 8.97 12.41 29.40
C PRO A 778 8.40 11.03 29.10
N ALA A 779 8.88 10.02 29.83
CA ALA A 779 8.37 8.64 29.74
C ALA A 779 6.99 8.51 30.43
N ARG A 780 5.94 9.04 29.79
CA ARG A 780 4.54 8.92 30.24
C ARG A 780 4.03 7.53 29.84
N TRP A 781 3.90 6.63 30.81
CA TRP A 781 3.27 5.31 30.61
C TRP A 781 1.74 5.42 30.65
N LYS A 782 1.05 4.75 29.72
CA LYS A 782 -0.41 4.73 29.64
C LYS A 782 -0.95 3.31 29.43
N PHE A 783 -2.07 3.01 30.08
CA PHE A 783 -2.84 1.80 29.83
C PHE A 783 -3.58 1.95 28.49
N TYR A 784 -3.17 1.17 27.50
CA TYR A 784 -3.66 1.29 26.12
C TYR A 784 -4.97 0.53 25.93
N GLY A 785 -5.11 -0.63 26.55
CA GLY A 785 -6.36 -1.38 26.50
C GLY A 785 -6.29 -2.77 27.12
N THR A 786 -7.45 -3.42 27.15
CA THR A 786 -7.60 -4.85 27.35
C THR A 786 -8.31 -5.42 26.13
N ASN A 787 -7.82 -6.55 25.59
CA ASN A 787 -8.55 -7.35 24.61
C ASN A 787 -9.04 -8.60 25.33
N VAL A 788 -10.30 -8.90 25.11
CA VAL A 788 -11.01 -9.90 25.86
C VAL A 788 -12.10 -10.43 24.93
N SER A 789 -11.95 -11.63 24.39
CA SER A 789 -12.87 -12.24 23.39
C SER A 789 -13.96 -13.19 23.99
N LEU A 790 -14.70 -14.11 23.35
CA LEU A 790 -15.49 -15.20 24.02
C LEU A 790 -15.83 -16.35 23.06
N GLY A 791 -15.93 -17.62 23.49
CA GLY A 791 -16.17 -18.70 22.52
C GLY A 791 -16.39 -20.11 23.04
N THR A 792 -16.80 -20.99 22.11
CA THR A 792 -16.96 -22.43 22.29
C THR A 792 -16.59 -23.22 21.02
N SER A 793 -16.16 -24.47 21.15
CA SER A 793 -16.00 -25.40 20.02
C SER A 793 -16.23 -26.85 20.43
N THR A 794 -16.50 -27.72 19.46
CA THR A 794 -16.63 -29.19 19.66
C THR A 794 -15.38 -29.83 20.24
N ILE A 795 -14.21 -29.28 19.94
CA ILE A 795 -12.90 -29.86 20.24
C ILE A 795 -12.34 -29.34 21.56
N TRP A 796 -12.66 -28.09 21.92
CA TRP A 796 -12.05 -27.37 23.05
C TRP A 796 -13.03 -27.05 24.18
N GLY A 797 -14.34 -27.28 23.99
CA GLY A 797 -15.37 -26.79 24.91
C GLY A 797 -15.39 -25.26 24.95
N MET A 798 -15.73 -24.70 26.12
CA MET A 798 -15.70 -23.25 26.37
C MET A 798 -14.27 -22.75 26.55
N PHE A 799 -14.00 -21.54 26.07
CA PHE A 799 -12.70 -20.90 26.21
C PHE A 799 -12.84 -19.41 26.63
N ALA A 800 -11.85 -18.91 27.40
CA ALA A 800 -11.68 -17.55 27.96
C ALA A 800 -10.17 -17.19 28.06
N SER A 801 -9.81 -15.90 28.18
CA SER A 801 -8.45 -15.32 28.10
C SER A 801 -8.38 -13.77 27.99
N SER A 802 -7.88 -13.08 29.02
CA SER A 802 -7.77 -11.62 29.02
C SER A 802 -6.35 -11.18 28.70
N GLN A 803 -6.21 -10.27 27.73
CA GLN A 803 -4.97 -9.54 27.47
C GLN A 803 -5.05 -8.13 28.06
N PHE A 804 -3.95 -7.60 28.60
CA PHE A 804 -3.77 -6.17 28.88
C PHE A 804 -2.51 -5.63 28.19
N VAL A 805 -2.50 -4.32 27.90
CA VAL A 805 -1.38 -3.62 27.24
C VAL A 805 -1.15 -2.25 27.88
N VAL A 806 0.08 -2.00 28.31
CA VAL A 806 0.57 -0.71 28.85
C VAL A 806 1.80 -0.28 28.04
N GLN A 807 1.81 0.95 27.55
CA GLN A 807 2.83 1.45 26.61
C GLN A 807 3.33 2.84 27.00
N ASP A 808 4.49 3.21 26.45
CA ASP A 808 4.96 4.59 26.44
C ASP A 808 4.31 5.42 25.30
N ILE A 809 4.61 6.72 25.25
CA ILE A 809 4.06 7.65 24.25
C ILE A 809 4.47 7.33 22.81
N LEU A 810 5.60 6.67 22.56
CA LEU A 810 6.00 6.26 21.21
C LEU A 810 5.55 4.85 20.82
N ALA A 811 4.98 4.11 21.79
CA ALA A 811 4.62 2.69 21.70
C ALA A 811 5.80 1.74 21.44
N ASP A 812 7.04 2.25 21.52
CA ASP A 812 8.26 1.47 21.28
C ASP A 812 8.66 0.64 22.52
N ARG A 813 8.03 0.87 23.67
CA ARG A 813 8.13 0.02 24.86
C ARG A 813 6.75 -0.40 25.35
N THR A 814 6.56 -1.71 25.46
CA THR A 814 5.28 -2.31 25.84
C THR A 814 5.44 -3.29 26.98
N HIS A 815 4.62 -3.16 28.02
CA HIS A 815 4.27 -4.24 28.93
C HIS A 815 2.94 -4.84 28.48
N SER A 816 2.89 -6.14 28.25
CA SER A 816 1.66 -6.87 27.98
C SER A 816 1.55 -8.07 28.91
N GLY A 817 0.32 -8.51 29.17
CA GLY A 817 0.08 -9.79 29.80
C GLY A 817 -1.14 -10.46 29.22
N LEU A 818 -1.15 -11.79 29.23
CA LEU A 818 -2.22 -12.64 28.73
C LEU A 818 -2.51 -13.72 29.77
N TYR A 819 -3.71 -13.77 30.31
CA TYR A 819 -4.23 -14.95 31.00
C TYR A 819 -5.12 -15.72 30.02
N ALA A 820 -5.10 -17.06 29.99
CA ALA A 820 -5.99 -17.89 29.18
C ALA A 820 -6.48 -19.15 29.88
N GLN A 821 -7.68 -19.60 29.50
CA GLN A 821 -8.29 -20.85 29.92
C GLN A 821 -9.13 -21.44 28.77
N GLN A 822 -8.87 -22.68 28.37
CA GLN A 822 -9.53 -23.32 27.24
C GLN A 822 -9.85 -24.78 27.57
N GLY A 823 -11.09 -25.03 27.98
CA GLY A 823 -11.43 -26.23 28.74
C GLY A 823 -10.54 -26.36 29.97
N ASP A 824 -9.71 -27.41 29.98
CA ASP A 824 -8.74 -27.73 31.02
C ASP A 824 -7.36 -27.05 30.83
N PHE A 825 -7.07 -26.51 29.65
CA PHE A 825 -5.85 -25.72 29.41
C PHE A 825 -5.91 -24.41 30.21
N ARG A 826 -4.82 -24.03 30.87
CA ARG A 826 -4.62 -22.73 31.52
C ARG A 826 -3.26 -22.16 31.14
N TYR A 827 -3.20 -20.85 30.91
CA TYR A 827 -1.97 -20.14 30.56
C TYR A 827 -1.95 -18.77 31.22
N PHE A 828 -0.76 -18.34 31.60
CA PHE A 828 -0.47 -16.98 32.03
C PHE A 828 0.83 -16.55 31.36
N ASP A 829 0.86 -15.33 30.87
CA ASP A 829 1.99 -14.69 30.20
C ASP A 829 2.11 -13.25 30.71
N TYR A 830 3.34 -12.83 30.94
CA TYR A 830 3.69 -11.44 31.09
C TYR A 830 4.94 -11.18 30.25
N THR A 831 4.88 -10.18 29.38
CA THR A 831 5.95 -9.83 28.46
C THR A 831 6.25 -8.33 28.55
N TYR A 832 7.53 -8.00 28.73
CA TYR A 832 8.07 -6.68 28.49
C TYR A 832 8.85 -6.67 27.18
N THR A 833 8.65 -5.65 26.35
CA THR A 833 9.36 -5.42 25.09
C THR A 833 9.96 -4.01 25.06
N ASP A 834 11.19 -3.91 24.55
CA ASP A 834 11.85 -2.67 24.14
C ASP A 834 12.21 -2.79 22.65
N GLN A 835 11.43 -2.11 21.83
CA GLN A 835 11.57 -2.01 20.39
C GLN A 835 12.15 -0.64 19.97
N SER A 836 12.61 0.21 20.90
CA SER A 836 13.22 1.53 20.63
C SER A 836 14.53 1.50 19.83
N ARG A 837 14.98 0.30 19.42
CA ARG A 837 16.22 0.04 18.66
C ARG A 837 15.99 -1.09 17.66
N ARG A 838 16.81 -1.12 16.61
CA ARG A 838 16.78 -2.17 15.58
C ARG A 838 16.94 -3.58 16.15
N TRP A 839 17.85 -3.77 17.11
CA TRP A 839 17.83 -4.96 17.96
C TRP A 839 16.72 -4.79 18.99
N ASN A 840 15.60 -5.48 18.78
CA ASN A 840 14.52 -5.51 19.76
C ASN A 840 14.93 -6.41 20.93
N LEU A 841 14.57 -6.02 22.14
CA LEU A 841 14.82 -6.79 23.37
C LEU A 841 13.49 -7.10 24.04
N ALA A 842 13.38 -8.25 24.68
CA ALA A 842 12.21 -8.58 25.46
C ALA A 842 12.49 -9.63 26.54
N ALA A 843 11.69 -9.56 27.59
CA ALA A 843 11.66 -10.51 28.69
C ALA A 843 10.23 -10.99 28.90
N ASN A 844 10.03 -12.29 28.83
CA ASN A 844 8.76 -12.98 29.01
C ASN A 844 8.82 -13.88 30.23
N VAL A 845 7.73 -13.97 30.98
CA VAL A 845 7.49 -14.99 32.01
C VAL A 845 6.14 -15.62 31.72
N ASN A 846 6.12 -16.93 31.56
CA ASN A 846 4.90 -17.68 31.31
C ASN A 846 4.73 -18.87 32.27
N HIS A 847 3.47 -19.25 32.47
CA HIS A 847 3.07 -20.47 33.15
C HIS A 847 1.97 -21.14 32.34
N SER A 848 2.06 -22.45 32.13
CA SER A 848 1.03 -23.25 31.48
C SER A 848 0.67 -24.48 32.30
N GLN A 849 -0.59 -24.87 32.26
CA GLN A 849 -1.08 -26.14 32.77
C GLN A 849 -2.02 -26.76 31.74
N TYR A 850 -1.81 -28.01 31.37
CA TYR A 850 -2.66 -28.70 30.39
C TYR A 850 -2.67 -30.23 30.58
N PRO A 851 -3.80 -30.90 30.30
CA PRO A 851 -3.87 -32.36 30.28
C PRO A 851 -3.17 -32.91 29.02
N LEU A 852 -2.67 -34.13 29.11
CA LEU A 852 -2.11 -34.88 28.00
C LEU A 852 -2.94 -36.16 27.80
N TYR A 853 -3.76 -36.16 26.75
CA TYR A 853 -4.61 -37.30 26.37
C TYR A 853 -3.91 -38.13 25.29
N TYR A 854 -3.22 -39.20 25.68
CA TYR A 854 -2.55 -40.06 24.71
C TYR A 854 -3.49 -41.20 24.24
N LEU A 855 -3.97 -41.16 22.99
CA LEU A 855 -4.87 -42.20 22.49
C LEU A 855 -4.11 -43.49 22.15
N LEU A 856 -4.05 -44.41 23.13
CA LEU A 856 -3.67 -45.80 22.91
C LEU A 856 -4.87 -46.62 22.42
N TYR A 857 -4.77 -47.10 21.18
CA TYR A 857 -5.43 -48.28 20.62
C TYR A 857 -6.98 -48.41 20.70
N ASN A 858 -7.58 -48.54 19.50
CA ASN A 858 -8.97 -48.92 19.22
C ASN A 858 -10.05 -47.83 19.34
N LEU A 859 -10.19 -47.04 18.27
CA LEU A 859 -11.26 -46.04 18.11
C LEU A 859 -12.61 -46.61 17.62
N LYS A 860 -12.74 -47.94 17.38
CA LYS A 860 -14.00 -48.57 16.91
C LYS A 860 -14.84 -49.23 18.01
N GLY A 861 -14.57 -48.99 19.30
CA GLY A 861 -15.44 -49.49 20.37
C GLY A 861 -15.23 -48.87 21.76
N GLN A 862 -16.32 -48.30 22.30
CA GLN A 862 -16.56 -47.93 23.70
C GLN A 862 -15.67 -46.84 24.36
N TYR A 863 -16.20 -45.61 24.37
CA TYR A 863 -16.10 -44.72 25.54
C TYR A 863 -17.40 -43.96 25.79
N PRO A 864 -18.36 -44.55 26.52
CA PRO A 864 -19.34 -43.76 27.25
C PRO A 864 -18.77 -43.33 28.62
N ARG A 865 -19.22 -42.17 29.12
CA ARG A 865 -19.33 -42.00 30.57
C ARG A 865 -20.51 -42.85 31.06
N TYR A 866 -20.28 -44.12 31.39
CA TYR A 866 -21.23 -44.93 32.17
C TYR A 866 -20.57 -45.44 33.45
N PRO A 867 -21.34 -45.65 34.54
CA PRO A 867 -20.83 -46.29 35.75
C PRO A 867 -20.40 -47.72 35.41
N VAL A 868 -19.30 -48.17 36.02
CA VAL A 868 -18.81 -49.54 35.90
C VAL A 868 -19.83 -50.48 36.57
N PRO A 869 -20.40 -51.48 35.87
CA PRO A 869 -21.16 -52.55 36.51
C PRO A 869 -20.21 -53.42 37.36
N ASP A 870 -20.69 -53.89 38.51
CA ASP A 870 -19.89 -54.53 39.56
C ASP A 870 -18.81 -55.53 39.06
N GLY A 871 -17.55 -55.26 39.42
CA GLY A 871 -16.47 -56.26 39.43
C GLY A 871 -15.46 -56.29 38.28
N ALA A 872 -15.57 -55.43 37.27
CA ALA A 872 -14.56 -55.34 36.21
C ALA A 872 -13.34 -54.47 36.63
N GLN A 873 -12.12 -54.94 36.33
CA GLN A 873 -10.88 -54.35 36.84
C GLN A 873 -10.61 -52.92 36.33
N ASN A 874 -10.05 -52.08 37.21
CA ASN A 874 -9.69 -50.70 36.95
C ASN A 874 -8.65 -50.57 35.81
N GLN A 875 -8.98 -49.79 34.77
CA GLN A 875 -7.99 -49.27 33.83
C GLN A 875 -7.37 -47.99 34.42
N PHE A 876 -6.14 -48.07 34.92
CA PHE A 876 -5.64 -47.10 35.91
C PHE A 876 -5.04 -45.79 35.36
N THR A 877 -4.48 -45.72 34.13
CA THR A 877 -3.40 -44.74 33.88
C THR A 877 -3.61 -43.69 32.77
N ILE A 878 -4.09 -44.07 31.57
CA ILE A 878 -3.73 -43.34 30.34
C ILE A 878 -4.36 -41.92 30.20
N ASN A 879 -5.51 -41.66 30.81
CA ASN A 879 -6.35 -40.50 30.43
C ASN A 879 -6.14 -39.20 31.25
N ASN A 880 -5.25 -39.16 32.24
CA ASN A 880 -5.26 -38.10 33.28
C ASN A 880 -3.89 -37.46 33.65
N ILE A 881 -2.85 -37.52 32.80
CA ILE A 881 -1.59 -36.80 33.08
C ILE A 881 -1.78 -35.29 32.88
N TRP A 882 -1.34 -34.47 33.84
CA TRP A 882 -1.30 -33.01 33.68
C TRP A 882 0.13 -32.50 33.61
N THR A 883 0.48 -31.81 32.52
CA THR A 883 1.73 -31.05 32.43
C THR A 883 1.54 -29.68 33.07
N LYS A 884 2.50 -29.26 33.89
CA LYS A 884 2.69 -27.88 34.35
C LYS A 884 4.07 -27.41 33.92
N GLU A 885 4.15 -26.27 33.25
CA GLU A 885 5.40 -25.62 32.90
C GLU A 885 5.42 -24.18 33.39
N THR A 886 6.56 -23.73 33.91
CA THR A 886 6.85 -22.32 34.11
C THR A 886 8.16 -22.03 33.39
N SER A 887 8.19 -20.99 32.55
CA SER A 887 9.44 -20.54 31.93
C SER A 887 9.57 -19.02 31.97
N ALA A 888 10.81 -18.56 32.09
CA ALA A 888 11.17 -17.20 31.76
C ALA A 888 11.99 -17.25 30.46
N THR A 889 11.74 -16.32 29.54
CA THR A 889 12.44 -16.24 28.26
C THR A 889 12.99 -14.83 28.09
N PHE A 890 14.31 -14.70 28.07
CA PHE A 890 14.97 -13.49 27.58
C PHE A 890 15.27 -13.70 26.11
N PHE A 891 14.80 -12.83 25.23
CA PHE A 891 15.10 -12.95 23.81
C PHE A 891 15.37 -11.60 23.17
N THR A 892 16.04 -11.66 22.02
CA THR A 892 16.30 -10.52 21.16
C THR A 892 15.98 -10.87 19.71
N LYS A 893 15.50 -9.88 18.95
CA LYS A 893 15.13 -10.02 17.55
C LYS A 893 15.86 -8.96 16.72
N TYR A 894 16.42 -9.38 15.59
CA TYR A 894 17.00 -8.51 14.58
C TYR A 894 16.22 -8.61 13.27
N PRO A 895 15.43 -7.58 12.89
CA PRO A 895 14.81 -7.50 11.59
C PRO A 895 15.81 -7.00 10.54
N PHE A 896 16.10 -7.85 9.56
CA PHE A 896 16.89 -7.47 8.39
C PHE A 896 16.09 -6.52 7.50
N ASN A 897 14.82 -6.88 7.28
CA ASN A 897 13.84 -6.11 6.55
C ASN A 897 12.43 -6.48 7.05
N LYS A 898 11.41 -5.94 6.40
CA LYS A 898 10.00 -6.12 6.76
C LYS A 898 9.54 -7.58 6.77
N TRP A 899 10.17 -8.44 5.96
CA TRP A 899 9.77 -9.84 5.79
C TRP A 899 10.66 -10.82 6.56
N ASN A 900 11.94 -10.48 6.79
CA ASN A 900 12.96 -11.41 7.29
C ASN A 900 13.60 -10.94 8.61
N SER A 901 13.73 -11.84 9.57
CA SER A 901 14.39 -11.60 10.85
C SER A 901 15.10 -12.84 11.42
N VAL A 902 16.06 -12.62 12.30
CA VAL A 902 16.55 -13.64 13.23
C VAL A 902 16.18 -13.31 14.67
N GLU A 903 15.97 -14.34 15.47
CA GLU A 903 15.68 -14.28 16.90
C GLU A 903 16.68 -15.15 17.65
N PHE A 904 17.14 -14.69 18.81
CA PHE A 904 17.97 -15.46 19.75
C PHE A 904 17.39 -15.36 21.15
N GLY A 905 17.48 -16.42 21.94
CA GLY A 905 16.94 -16.39 23.30
C GLY A 905 17.57 -17.38 24.28
N VAL A 906 17.29 -17.12 25.55
CA VAL A 906 17.65 -17.97 26.69
C VAL A 906 16.38 -18.22 27.49
N ARG A 907 16.00 -19.50 27.61
CA ARG A 907 14.75 -19.96 28.24
C ARG A 907 15.04 -20.93 29.40
N PRO A 908 15.32 -20.45 30.62
CA PRO A 908 15.11 -21.23 31.83
C PRO A 908 13.64 -21.68 31.93
N ARG A 909 13.42 -22.99 31.99
CA ARG A 909 12.11 -23.63 32.09
C ARG A 909 12.11 -24.76 33.11
N ARG A 910 11.07 -24.82 33.93
CA ARG A 910 10.80 -25.93 34.85
C ARG A 910 9.50 -26.60 34.42
N ARG A 911 9.55 -27.90 34.17
CA ARG A 911 8.38 -28.72 33.81
C ARG A 911 8.15 -29.78 34.88
N SER A 912 6.89 -30.02 35.21
CA SER A 912 6.44 -31.02 36.16
C SER A 912 5.17 -31.69 35.66
N TYR A 913 4.95 -32.92 36.06
CA TYR A 913 3.82 -33.75 35.68
C TYR A 913 3.06 -34.16 36.93
N ILE A 914 1.74 -34.00 36.91
CA ILE A 914 0.84 -34.72 37.82
C ILE A 914 0.56 -36.05 37.16
N LEU A 915 1.09 -37.12 37.75
CA LEU A 915 0.92 -38.49 37.28
C LEU A 915 -0.23 -39.16 38.05
N PRO A 916 -1.05 -40.01 37.40
CA PRO A 916 -2.16 -40.70 38.06
C PRO A 916 -1.73 -41.92 38.89
N LEU A 917 -0.47 -42.36 38.76
CA LEU A 917 0.17 -43.38 39.58
C LEU A 917 1.29 -42.76 40.41
N THR A 918 1.62 -43.40 41.53
CA THR A 918 2.81 -43.16 42.35
C THR A 918 3.82 -44.29 42.20
N ASP A 919 5.07 -44.09 42.65
CA ASP A 919 6.06 -45.17 42.68
C ASP A 919 5.58 -46.36 43.55
N GLU A 920 4.78 -46.07 44.58
CA GLU A 920 4.15 -47.07 45.46
C GLU A 920 3.06 -47.88 44.71
N ASP A 921 2.27 -47.26 43.83
CA ASP A 921 1.31 -47.99 42.98
C ASP A 921 2.00 -48.92 41.98
N ILE A 922 3.11 -48.48 41.37
CA ILE A 922 3.92 -49.33 40.47
C ILE A 922 4.45 -50.57 41.20
N VAL A 923 4.91 -50.41 42.45
CA VAL A 923 5.39 -51.52 43.29
C VAL A 923 4.24 -52.43 43.75
N ASN A 924 3.10 -51.87 44.13
CA ASN A 924 1.97 -52.63 44.69
C ASN A 924 1.16 -53.40 43.64
N PHE A 925 0.99 -52.84 42.43
CA PHE A 925 0.19 -53.46 41.38
C PHE A 925 1.02 -54.16 40.30
N GLY A 926 2.31 -53.83 40.12
CA GLY A 926 3.28 -54.63 39.36
C GLY A 926 2.76 -55.16 38.01
N ASP A 927 2.72 -56.48 37.88
CA ASP A 927 2.28 -57.21 36.67
C ASP A 927 0.79 -57.01 36.31
N GLN A 928 -0.02 -56.38 37.17
CA GLN A 928 -1.41 -56.02 36.88
C GLN A 928 -1.53 -54.70 36.11
N ILE A 929 -0.48 -53.86 36.11
CA ILE A 929 -0.42 -52.66 35.29
C ILE A 929 0.01 -53.06 33.87
N PRO A 930 -0.71 -52.64 32.81
CA PRO A 930 -0.26 -52.88 31.44
C PRO A 930 1.16 -52.34 31.22
N GLU A 931 2.04 -53.13 30.61
CA GLU A 931 3.45 -52.77 30.38
C GLU A 931 3.62 -51.40 29.70
N ILE A 932 2.69 -51.06 28.80
CA ILE A 932 2.64 -49.74 28.13
C ILE A 932 2.34 -48.57 29.09
N ASP A 933 1.46 -48.77 30.09
CA ASP A 933 1.12 -47.77 31.10
C ASP A 933 2.31 -47.53 32.04
N ARG A 934 2.98 -48.61 32.43
CA ARG A 934 4.23 -48.56 33.19
C ARG A 934 5.32 -47.81 32.45
N GLN A 935 5.56 -48.14 31.18
CA GLN A 935 6.52 -47.42 30.33
C GLN A 935 6.17 -45.93 30.18
N PHE A 936 4.88 -45.58 30.11
CA PHE A 936 4.44 -44.19 30.10
C PHE A 936 4.69 -43.46 31.43
N TYR A 937 4.44 -44.13 32.56
CA TYR A 937 4.74 -43.59 33.88
C TYR A 937 6.24 -43.33 34.04
N GLU A 938 7.08 -44.34 33.77
CA GLU A 938 8.54 -44.24 33.86
C GLU A 938 9.08 -43.13 32.94
N PHE A 939 8.55 -43.02 31.72
CA PHE A 939 8.90 -41.96 30.76
C PHE A 939 8.62 -40.55 31.29
N PHE A 940 7.44 -40.26 31.84
CA PHE A 940 7.16 -38.91 32.35
C PHE A 940 7.77 -38.65 33.74
N ASN A 941 7.86 -39.66 34.61
CA ASN A 941 8.43 -39.52 35.95
C ASN A 941 9.93 -39.16 35.90
N ALA A 942 10.68 -39.78 34.97
CA ALA A 942 12.12 -39.55 34.80
C ALA A 942 12.53 -38.09 34.45
N SER A 943 11.57 -37.21 34.09
CA SER A 943 11.82 -35.77 33.89
C SER A 943 10.98 -34.87 34.80
N ASN A 944 10.27 -35.43 35.78
CA ASN A 944 9.34 -34.68 36.61
C ASN A 944 10.04 -33.66 37.51
N GLY A 945 9.62 -32.40 37.44
CA GLY A 945 10.13 -31.30 38.26
C GLY A 945 11.48 -30.71 37.81
N GLN A 946 12.10 -31.26 36.76
CA GLN A 946 13.40 -30.82 36.26
C GLN A 946 13.37 -29.37 35.74
N THR A 947 14.45 -28.63 36.05
CA THR A 947 14.71 -27.29 35.50
C THR A 947 15.81 -27.39 34.45
N ASN A 948 15.62 -26.77 33.29
CA ASN A 948 16.56 -26.76 32.17
C ASN A 948 16.68 -25.35 31.58
N VAL A 949 17.80 -25.03 30.97
CA VAL A 949 18.01 -23.75 30.27
C VAL A 949 18.19 -24.04 28.78
N GLY A 950 17.26 -23.62 27.94
CA GLY A 950 17.39 -23.71 26.49
C GLY A 950 18.00 -22.44 25.89
N LEU A 951 19.00 -22.60 25.02
CA LEU A 951 19.50 -21.56 24.12
C LEU A 951 18.78 -21.70 22.78
N THR A 952 18.02 -20.69 22.37
CA THR A 952 17.21 -20.72 21.14
C THR A 952 17.80 -19.82 20.07
N ALA A 953 17.67 -20.24 18.81
CA ALA A 953 17.87 -19.40 17.63
C ALA A 953 16.78 -19.71 16.61
N ALA A 954 16.21 -18.67 15.98
CA ALA A 954 15.21 -18.82 14.92
C ALA A 954 15.44 -17.86 13.76
N PHE A 955 15.05 -18.29 12.56
CA PHE A 955 14.85 -17.45 11.38
C PHE A 955 13.36 -17.39 11.08
N VAL A 956 12.85 -16.19 10.81
CA VAL A 956 11.44 -15.94 10.49
C VAL A 956 11.34 -15.15 9.19
N HIS A 957 10.57 -15.69 8.26
CA HIS A 957 10.13 -15.11 7.00
C HIS A 957 8.60 -15.00 6.98
N ASP A 958 8.06 -13.86 6.57
CA ASP A 958 6.61 -13.67 6.36
C ASP A 958 6.33 -12.59 5.30
N THR A 959 5.68 -13.00 4.20
CA THR A 959 5.19 -12.14 3.11
C THR A 959 3.66 -12.21 2.95
N VAL A 960 2.95 -12.86 3.88
CA VAL A 960 1.53 -13.20 3.74
C VAL A 960 0.66 -11.94 3.68
N LEU A 961 -0.20 -11.88 2.66
CA LEU A 961 -1.22 -10.85 2.48
C LEU A 961 -2.54 -11.38 3.01
N TYR A 962 -3.27 -10.54 3.74
CA TYR A 962 -4.62 -10.77 4.23
C TYR A 962 -5.59 -9.87 3.45
N SER A 963 -6.88 -10.22 3.41
CA SER A 963 -7.89 -9.36 2.79
C SER A 963 -9.25 -9.56 3.45
N ASP A 964 -9.92 -8.44 3.72
CA ASP A 964 -11.20 -8.36 4.44
C ASP A 964 -12.33 -9.07 3.69
N ASP A 965 -12.31 -9.04 2.35
CA ASP A 965 -13.22 -9.80 1.47
C ASP A 965 -13.03 -11.33 1.54
N THR A 966 -12.03 -11.80 2.31
CA THR A 966 -11.53 -13.18 2.22
C THR A 966 -11.12 -13.78 3.57
N LEU A 967 -11.72 -13.35 4.69
CA LEU A 967 -11.68 -14.03 6.02
C LEU A 967 -10.34 -14.77 6.30
N GLY A 968 -9.21 -14.06 6.30
CA GLY A 968 -7.88 -14.61 6.54
C GLY A 968 -6.85 -14.39 5.40
N PRO A 969 -5.80 -15.23 5.32
CA PRO A 969 -4.76 -15.13 4.29
C PRO A 969 -5.28 -15.26 2.86
N LEU A 970 -4.68 -14.49 1.95
CA LEU A 970 -5.00 -14.41 0.51
C LEU A 970 -3.85 -14.90 -0.39
N HIS A 971 -2.61 -14.45 -0.15
CA HIS A 971 -1.43 -14.78 -0.97
C HIS A 971 -0.12 -14.61 -0.18
N GLY A 972 1.02 -15.07 -0.73
CA GLY A 972 2.35 -14.99 -0.10
C GLY A 972 2.78 -16.28 0.61
N ASP A 973 3.88 -16.23 1.34
CA ASP A 973 4.40 -17.35 2.14
C ASP A 973 5.05 -16.92 3.45
N ALA A 974 5.23 -17.92 4.32
CA ALA A 974 5.74 -17.77 5.66
C ALA A 974 6.59 -18.98 6.03
N LEU A 975 7.75 -18.77 6.64
CA LEU A 975 8.66 -19.81 7.14
C LEU A 975 9.24 -19.40 8.49
N ARG A 976 9.09 -20.26 9.50
CA ARG A 976 9.80 -20.18 10.77
C ARG A 976 10.65 -21.43 10.92
N ALA A 977 11.96 -21.28 10.97
CA ALA A 977 12.90 -22.36 11.26
C ALA A 977 13.60 -22.04 12.57
N GLN A 978 13.58 -22.95 13.54
CA GLN A 978 14.07 -22.71 14.90
C GLN A 978 14.82 -23.92 15.44
N VAL A 979 15.89 -23.64 16.20
CA VAL A 979 16.65 -24.62 16.97
C VAL A 979 16.69 -24.23 18.44
N GLU A 980 16.79 -25.22 19.31
CA GLU A 980 17.05 -25.06 20.75
C GLU A 980 18.12 -26.06 21.17
N TYR A 981 19.15 -25.58 21.87
CA TYR A 981 20.15 -26.41 22.54
C TYR A 981 20.10 -26.17 24.04
N GLY A 982 19.89 -27.24 24.82
CA GLY A 982 19.93 -27.20 26.27
C GLY A 982 21.20 -27.89 26.78
N PRO A 983 22.19 -27.18 27.34
CA PRO A 983 23.31 -27.80 28.03
C PRO A 983 22.88 -28.37 29.40
N ASP A 984 23.60 -29.38 29.88
CA ASP A 984 23.53 -29.75 31.31
C ASP A 984 24.27 -28.69 32.14
N LEU A 985 23.52 -27.98 32.99
CA LEU A 985 24.05 -26.98 33.93
C LEU A 985 23.89 -27.42 35.39
N SER A 986 23.33 -28.60 35.65
CA SER A 986 22.92 -29.04 36.99
C SER A 986 23.47 -30.40 37.42
N GLY A 987 24.04 -31.17 36.50
CA GLY A 987 24.44 -32.58 36.71
C GLY A 987 23.26 -33.55 36.74
N ASN A 988 22.03 -33.05 36.71
CA ASN A 988 20.79 -33.81 36.89
C ASN A 988 19.90 -33.79 35.63
N SER A 989 20.36 -33.26 34.50
CA SER A 989 19.59 -33.26 33.25
C SER A 989 20.48 -33.49 32.03
N ALA A 990 20.09 -34.42 31.14
CA ALA A 990 20.85 -34.71 29.94
C ALA A 990 20.82 -33.52 28.95
N PRO A 991 21.96 -33.19 28.30
CA PRO A 991 21.98 -32.16 27.27
C PRO A 991 21.11 -32.57 26.08
N TYR A 992 20.44 -31.60 25.46
CA TYR A 992 19.50 -31.86 24.37
C TYR A 992 19.59 -30.85 23.23
N PHE A 993 19.05 -31.27 22.09
CA PHE A 993 18.87 -30.49 20.89
C PHE A 993 17.47 -30.74 20.32
N THR A 994 16.77 -29.66 19.98
CA THR A 994 15.47 -29.67 19.30
C THR A 994 15.58 -28.79 18.06
N ALA A 995 15.06 -29.24 16.92
CA ALA A 995 14.91 -28.46 15.71
C ALA A 995 13.46 -28.53 15.21
N GLN A 996 12.91 -27.40 14.77
CA GLN A 996 11.55 -27.29 14.28
C GLN A 996 11.44 -26.35 13.08
N ALA A 997 10.48 -26.60 12.19
CA ALA A 997 10.10 -25.70 11.12
C ALA A 997 8.57 -25.73 10.87
N ASP A 998 7.98 -24.58 10.55
CA ASP A 998 6.62 -24.46 9.98
C ASP A 998 6.73 -23.55 8.74
N ALA A 999 6.27 -24.04 7.59
CA ALA A 999 6.33 -23.40 6.29
C ALA A 999 4.92 -23.39 5.65
N ARG A 1000 4.52 -22.26 5.08
CA ARG A 1000 3.18 -22.03 4.53
C ARG A 1000 3.26 -21.30 3.20
N LYS A 1001 2.45 -21.70 2.22
CA LYS A 1001 2.30 -21.02 0.92
C LYS A 1001 0.83 -20.82 0.61
N TYR A 1002 0.44 -19.60 0.27
CA TYR A 1002 -0.90 -19.22 -0.16
C TYR A 1002 -0.85 -18.79 -1.62
N ILE A 1003 -1.49 -19.56 -2.49
CA ILE A 1003 -1.53 -19.35 -3.94
C ILE A 1003 -2.93 -18.88 -4.31
N ARG A 1004 -3.06 -17.61 -4.66
CA ARG A 1004 -4.35 -17.05 -5.09
C ARG A 1004 -4.72 -17.61 -6.46
N LEU A 1005 -5.95 -18.08 -6.61
CA LEU A 1005 -6.48 -18.63 -7.86
C LEU A 1005 -7.46 -17.69 -8.57
N SER A 1006 -8.19 -16.87 -7.81
CA SER A 1006 -9.20 -15.93 -8.34
C SER A 1006 -9.39 -14.72 -7.42
N GLY A 1007 -10.40 -13.90 -7.68
CA GLY A 1007 -10.82 -12.80 -6.80
C GLY A 1007 -10.94 -13.21 -5.33
N SER A 1008 -11.63 -14.33 -5.05
CA SER A 1008 -11.98 -14.82 -3.71
C SER A 1008 -11.64 -16.29 -3.46
N SER A 1009 -10.99 -16.97 -4.42
CA SER A 1009 -10.52 -18.37 -4.30
C SER A 1009 -9.00 -18.46 -4.19
N LEU A 1010 -8.51 -19.39 -3.36
CA LEU A 1010 -7.08 -19.65 -3.17
C LEU A 1010 -6.81 -21.11 -2.81
N PHE A 1011 -5.58 -21.56 -3.08
CA PHE A 1011 -5.04 -22.83 -2.63
C PHE A 1011 -3.92 -22.57 -1.61
N ALA A 1012 -4.02 -23.20 -0.44
CA ALA A 1012 -3.07 -23.08 0.66
C ALA A 1012 -2.36 -24.41 0.91
N VAL A 1013 -1.08 -24.35 1.24
CA VAL A 1013 -0.28 -25.52 1.64
C VAL A 1013 0.48 -25.16 2.91
N ARG A 1014 0.52 -26.09 3.87
CA ARG A 1014 1.33 -26.01 5.09
C ARG A 1014 2.15 -27.28 5.27
N ALA A 1015 3.40 -27.12 5.69
CA ALA A 1015 4.28 -28.19 6.09
C ALA A 1015 4.94 -27.82 7.43
N MET A 1016 4.96 -28.74 8.39
CA MET A 1016 5.57 -28.56 9.69
C MET A 1016 6.37 -29.81 10.06
N GLY A 1017 7.50 -29.62 10.75
CA GLY A 1017 8.26 -30.72 11.33
C GLY A 1017 8.95 -30.29 12.63
N LEU A 1018 9.08 -31.23 13.57
CA LEU A 1018 9.91 -31.07 14.76
C LEU A 1018 10.65 -32.37 15.03
N THR A 1019 11.90 -32.28 15.44
CA THR A 1019 12.70 -33.41 15.93
C THR A 1019 13.46 -32.98 17.18
N SER A 1020 13.38 -33.81 18.23
CA SER A 1020 14.15 -33.64 19.47
C SER A 1020 14.87 -34.93 19.81
N ASN A 1021 16.09 -34.82 20.34
CA ASN A 1021 16.79 -35.93 20.99
C ASN A 1021 16.59 -35.96 22.51
N ARG A 1022 15.89 -34.96 23.07
CA ARG A 1022 15.63 -34.86 24.51
C ARG A 1022 14.83 -36.10 24.96
N PRO A 1023 15.31 -36.90 25.94
CA PRO A 1023 14.73 -38.20 26.29
C PRO A 1023 13.22 -38.14 26.50
N ASN A 1024 12.76 -37.19 27.32
CA ASN A 1024 11.35 -36.98 27.66
C ASN A 1024 10.89 -35.63 27.08
N GLY A 1025 11.11 -35.46 25.77
CA GLY A 1025 11.31 -34.17 25.13
C GLY A 1025 10.12 -33.21 25.03
N ASP A 1026 10.29 -32.21 24.16
CA ASP A 1026 9.18 -31.33 23.77
C ASP A 1026 8.22 -32.10 22.87
N VAL A 1027 7.22 -32.70 23.52
CA VAL A 1027 6.15 -33.44 22.86
C VAL A 1027 5.28 -32.45 22.10
N VAL A 1028 5.26 -32.58 20.78
CA VAL A 1028 4.25 -31.93 19.94
C VAL A 1028 2.99 -32.77 20.02
N LEU A 1029 1.91 -32.09 20.36
CA LEU A 1029 0.58 -32.67 20.46
C LEU A 1029 -0.23 -32.18 19.24
N MET A 1030 -0.72 -33.12 18.45
CA MET A 1030 -1.47 -32.90 17.22
C MET A 1030 -2.89 -33.47 17.37
N GLY A 1031 -3.81 -32.97 16.54
CA GLY A 1031 -5.24 -33.23 16.63
C GLY A 1031 -5.98 -31.97 17.06
N GLY A 1032 -7.17 -31.78 16.48
CA GLY A 1032 -7.97 -30.56 16.62
C GLY A 1032 -8.01 -29.71 15.34
N SER A 1033 -8.80 -28.64 15.36
CA SER A 1033 -9.11 -27.82 14.17
C SER A 1033 -7.92 -27.10 13.53
N ASP A 1034 -6.83 -26.88 14.27
CA ASP A 1034 -5.68 -26.06 13.80
C ASP A 1034 -4.51 -26.90 13.25
N MET A 1035 -4.65 -28.23 13.22
CA MET A 1035 -3.67 -29.18 12.67
C MET A 1035 -4.37 -30.35 11.96
N LEU A 1036 -4.39 -31.53 12.58
CA LEU A 1036 -5.01 -32.74 12.04
C LEU A 1036 -6.51 -32.69 12.38
N ARG A 1037 -7.30 -32.12 11.47
CA ARG A 1037 -8.72 -31.84 11.71
C ARG A 1037 -9.53 -33.09 12.02
N ASN A 1038 -10.57 -32.91 12.84
CA ASN A 1038 -11.47 -33.96 13.31
C ASN A 1038 -10.83 -35.11 14.12
N TYR A 1039 -9.56 -35.00 14.52
CA TYR A 1039 -9.02 -35.84 15.59
C TYR A 1039 -9.29 -35.16 16.94
N PRO A 1040 -9.53 -35.92 18.03
CA PRO A 1040 -9.65 -35.34 19.37
C PRO A 1040 -8.42 -34.51 19.74
N TYR A 1041 -8.60 -33.49 20.56
CA TYR A 1041 -7.51 -32.59 20.91
C TYR A 1041 -6.36 -33.33 21.60
N PHE A 1042 -5.12 -33.02 21.21
CA PHE A 1042 -3.88 -33.65 21.70
C PHE A 1042 -3.74 -35.18 21.49
N SER A 1043 -4.66 -35.82 20.76
CA SER A 1043 -4.70 -37.28 20.57
C SER A 1043 -3.45 -37.92 19.96
N VAL A 1044 -2.71 -37.20 19.13
CA VAL A 1044 -1.52 -37.71 18.42
C VAL A 1044 -0.28 -36.98 18.95
N ALA A 1045 0.59 -37.71 19.66
CA ALA A 1045 1.76 -37.12 20.32
C ALA A 1045 3.09 -37.73 19.88
N GLY A 1046 4.15 -36.92 19.86
CA GLY A 1046 5.53 -37.37 19.65
C GLY A 1046 6.55 -36.24 19.77
N ASN A 1047 7.85 -36.58 19.87
CA ASN A 1047 8.95 -35.61 19.83
C ASN A 1047 9.78 -35.70 18.53
N ARG A 1048 9.34 -36.53 17.57
CA ARG A 1048 9.74 -36.54 16.16
C ARG A 1048 8.47 -36.57 15.33
N VAL A 1049 8.04 -35.40 14.84
CA VAL A 1049 6.77 -35.23 14.13
C VAL A 1049 6.96 -34.58 12.77
N GLY A 1050 6.07 -34.90 11.85
CA GLY A 1050 5.89 -34.21 10.57
C GLY A 1050 4.40 -34.05 10.29
N TYR A 1051 3.99 -32.90 9.79
CA TYR A 1051 2.61 -32.59 9.43
C TYR A 1051 2.57 -31.87 8.08
N GLY A 1052 1.61 -32.22 7.25
CA GLY A 1052 1.33 -31.58 5.97
C GLY A 1052 -0.16 -31.33 5.82
N SER A 1053 -0.52 -30.22 5.19
CA SER A 1053 -1.91 -29.88 4.87
C SER A 1053 -1.99 -29.18 3.52
N ALA A 1054 -3.05 -29.48 2.77
CA ALA A 1054 -3.41 -28.82 1.52
C ALA A 1054 -4.89 -28.45 1.58
N GLU A 1055 -5.23 -27.22 1.17
CA GLU A 1055 -6.56 -26.66 1.36
C GLU A 1055 -6.97 -25.74 0.19
N LEU A 1056 -8.16 -25.95 -0.36
CA LEU A 1056 -8.76 -25.11 -1.38
C LEU A 1056 -9.91 -24.30 -0.74
N ARG A 1057 -9.81 -22.97 -0.77
CA ARG A 1057 -10.87 -22.06 -0.31
C ARG A 1057 -11.55 -21.39 -1.50
N PHE A 1058 -12.86 -21.24 -1.43
CA PHE A 1058 -13.68 -20.67 -2.50
C PHE A 1058 -14.90 -19.92 -1.92
N PRO A 1059 -15.46 -18.93 -2.64
CA PRO A 1059 -16.73 -18.31 -2.25
C PRO A 1059 -17.85 -19.36 -2.34
N PHE A 1060 -18.69 -19.45 -1.30
CA PHE A 1060 -19.84 -20.36 -1.29
C PHE A 1060 -21.15 -19.59 -1.49
N ALA A 1061 -21.39 -18.54 -0.70
CA ALA A 1061 -22.52 -17.64 -0.87
C ALA A 1061 -22.26 -16.28 -0.19
N ASP A 1062 -22.63 -15.19 -0.86
CA ASP A 1062 -22.70 -13.85 -0.28
C ASP A 1062 -24.18 -13.47 -0.15
N MET A 1063 -24.60 -13.04 1.04
CA MET A 1063 -25.99 -12.66 1.32
C MET A 1063 -26.04 -11.40 2.19
N SER A 1064 -27.00 -10.52 1.94
CA SER A 1064 -27.30 -9.40 2.85
C SER A 1064 -28.36 -9.81 3.86
N ILE A 1065 -28.04 -9.78 5.15
CA ILE A 1065 -29.01 -9.93 6.23
C ILE A 1065 -29.48 -8.52 6.64
N LEU A 1066 -30.81 -8.34 6.75
CA LEU A 1066 -31.46 -7.09 7.18
C LEU A 1066 -31.09 -5.84 6.34
N ASN A 1067 -30.74 -6.01 5.06
CA ASN A 1067 -30.30 -4.93 4.13
C ASN A 1067 -29.11 -4.08 4.61
N ALA A 1068 -28.40 -4.47 5.68
CA ALA A 1068 -27.33 -3.67 6.28
C ALA A 1068 -26.10 -4.48 6.71
N VAL A 1069 -26.22 -5.81 6.89
CA VAL A 1069 -25.11 -6.66 7.33
C VAL A 1069 -24.74 -7.65 6.21
N PRO A 1070 -23.57 -7.51 5.56
CA PRO A 1070 -23.08 -8.50 4.61
C PRO A 1070 -22.64 -9.77 5.35
N LEU A 1071 -23.25 -10.90 5.02
CA LEU A 1071 -22.81 -12.24 5.42
C LEU A 1071 -22.02 -12.85 4.26
N GLN A 1072 -20.72 -13.01 4.46
CA GLN A 1072 -19.86 -13.78 3.57
C GLN A 1072 -19.77 -15.23 4.07
N ILE A 1073 -20.08 -16.20 3.20
CA ILE A 1073 -19.90 -17.63 3.47
C ILE A 1073 -18.86 -18.17 2.48
N ARG A 1074 -17.77 -18.71 3.04
CA ARG A 1074 -16.69 -19.38 2.32
C ARG A 1074 -16.82 -20.89 2.45
N GLY A 1075 -16.57 -21.60 1.36
CA GLY A 1075 -16.31 -23.04 1.39
C GLY A 1075 -14.81 -23.34 1.49
N GLU A 1076 -14.46 -24.40 2.20
CA GLU A 1076 -13.14 -25.01 2.19
C GLU A 1076 -13.22 -26.50 1.83
N LEU A 1077 -12.19 -27.01 1.15
CA LEU A 1077 -11.88 -28.43 0.99
C LEU A 1077 -10.45 -28.66 1.49
N PHE A 1078 -10.20 -29.71 2.26
CA PHE A 1078 -8.89 -29.95 2.84
C PHE A 1078 -8.45 -31.41 2.86
N ALA A 1079 -7.14 -31.62 2.93
CA ALA A 1079 -6.50 -32.88 3.28
C ALA A 1079 -5.31 -32.62 4.22
N ASP A 1080 -5.29 -33.31 5.36
CA ASP A 1080 -4.27 -33.25 6.38
C ASP A 1080 -3.57 -34.62 6.51
N TYR A 1081 -2.26 -34.60 6.75
CA TYR A 1081 -1.45 -35.79 6.98
C TYR A 1081 -0.47 -35.54 8.13
N ALA A 1082 -0.33 -36.48 9.05
CA ALA A 1082 0.56 -36.39 10.21
C ALA A 1082 1.34 -37.68 10.43
N ILE A 1083 2.61 -37.56 10.80
CA ILE A 1083 3.44 -38.63 11.32
C ILE A 1083 3.93 -38.20 12.71
N ALA A 1084 3.81 -39.08 13.70
CA ALA A 1084 4.37 -38.86 15.03
C ALA A 1084 5.12 -40.09 15.53
N LYS A 1085 6.34 -39.91 16.01
CA LYS A 1085 7.10 -40.91 16.74
C LYS A 1085 7.76 -40.26 17.97
N PHE A 1086 8.06 -41.08 18.97
CA PHE A 1086 9.02 -40.71 20.01
C PHE A 1086 10.46 -41.05 19.59
N SER A 1087 11.44 -40.46 20.29
CA SER A 1087 12.87 -40.61 20.02
C SER A 1087 13.44 -41.92 20.55
N ASN A 1088 12.80 -42.49 21.56
CA ASN A 1088 12.96 -43.88 21.99
C ASN A 1088 12.12 -44.82 21.11
N ASP A 1089 12.46 -46.10 21.12
CA ASP A 1089 11.72 -47.14 20.38
C ASP A 1089 10.61 -47.79 21.23
N LEU A 1090 10.29 -47.22 22.41
CA LEU A 1090 9.21 -47.70 23.29
C LEU A 1090 7.82 -47.51 22.66
N PHE A 1091 7.63 -46.48 21.85
CA PHE A 1091 6.33 -46.12 21.29
C PHE A 1091 6.32 -46.22 19.76
N PRO A 1092 5.26 -46.82 19.16
CA PRO A 1092 5.17 -46.98 17.72
C PRO A 1092 4.97 -45.63 17.00
N ALA A 1093 5.34 -45.60 15.71
CA ALA A 1093 5.10 -44.44 14.87
C ALA A 1093 3.64 -44.40 14.39
N HIS A 1094 2.93 -43.33 14.74
CA HIS A 1094 1.60 -43.00 14.24
C HIS A 1094 1.70 -42.36 12.85
N LYS A 1095 0.71 -42.63 12.00
CA LYS A 1095 0.61 -42.14 10.60
C LYS A 1095 -0.84 -41.89 10.30
N GLU A 1096 -1.29 -40.67 10.55
CA GLU A 1096 -2.69 -40.29 10.58
C GLU A 1096 -3.03 -39.36 9.41
N TRP A 1097 -4.28 -39.42 8.98
CA TRP A 1097 -4.79 -38.56 7.92
C TRP A 1097 -6.23 -38.14 8.21
N ALA A 1098 -6.59 -36.96 7.69
CA ALA A 1098 -7.95 -36.47 7.62
C ALA A 1098 -8.17 -35.84 6.24
N TYR A 1099 -9.40 -35.87 5.73
CA TYR A 1099 -9.79 -35.03 4.61
C TYR A 1099 -11.25 -34.62 4.76
N GLY A 1100 -11.61 -33.46 4.25
CA GLY A 1100 -12.93 -32.91 4.51
C GLY A 1100 -13.29 -31.67 3.75
N PHE A 1101 -14.42 -31.10 4.15
CA PHE A 1101 -14.96 -29.85 3.66
C PHE A 1101 -15.53 -29.03 4.82
N GLY A 1102 -15.64 -27.73 4.64
CA GLY A 1102 -16.13 -26.84 5.69
C GLY A 1102 -16.73 -25.54 5.18
N LEU A 1103 -17.31 -24.79 6.10
CA LEU A 1103 -17.90 -23.47 5.88
C LEU A 1103 -17.37 -22.49 6.93
N GLN A 1104 -16.72 -21.42 6.46
CA GLN A 1104 -16.27 -20.29 7.29
C GLN A 1104 -17.19 -19.09 7.06
N THR A 1105 -17.56 -18.39 8.13
CA THR A 1105 -18.35 -17.15 8.03
C THR A 1105 -18.09 -16.20 9.20
N GLN A 1106 -18.36 -14.92 9.00
CA GLN A 1106 -18.28 -13.87 10.00
C GLN A 1106 -19.51 -12.96 9.88
N LEU A 1107 -20.34 -12.92 10.93
CA LEU A 1107 -21.50 -12.02 11.03
C LEU A 1107 -21.30 -11.06 12.20
N PHE A 1108 -21.59 -11.53 13.42
CA PHE A 1108 -21.22 -10.89 14.70
C PHE A 1108 -20.13 -11.66 15.45
N LEU A 1109 -19.81 -12.86 14.95
CA LEU A 1109 -18.97 -13.89 15.52
C LEU A 1109 -18.18 -14.51 14.36
N PRO A 1110 -16.84 -14.69 14.42
CA PRO A 1110 -16.17 -15.70 13.60
C PRO A 1110 -16.73 -17.10 13.92
N MET A 1111 -17.19 -17.79 12.87
CA MET A 1111 -17.74 -19.14 12.93
C MET A 1111 -17.04 -20.02 11.89
N ASN A 1112 -16.64 -21.23 12.28
CA ASN A 1112 -16.16 -22.26 11.37
C ASN A 1112 -16.89 -23.58 11.63
N PHE A 1113 -17.22 -24.29 10.56
CA PHE A 1113 -17.96 -25.55 10.54
C PHE A 1113 -17.24 -26.53 9.63
N GLU A 1114 -16.91 -27.71 10.12
CA GLU A 1114 -16.07 -28.68 9.40
C GLU A 1114 -16.72 -30.07 9.40
N TRP A 1115 -16.68 -30.76 8.27
CA TRP A 1115 -17.02 -32.18 8.12
C TRP A 1115 -15.81 -32.92 7.56
N ALA A 1116 -15.35 -33.96 8.26
CA ALA A 1116 -14.19 -34.71 7.83
C ALA A 1116 -14.36 -36.22 7.97
N LYS A 1117 -13.61 -36.94 7.13
CA LYS A 1117 -13.27 -38.35 7.28
C LYS A 1117 -11.85 -38.47 7.80
N THR A 1118 -11.61 -39.48 8.62
CA THR A 1118 -10.30 -39.73 9.24
C THR A 1118 -9.88 -41.18 9.03
N LYS A 1119 -8.61 -41.49 9.33
CA LYS A 1119 -8.14 -42.88 9.31
C LYS A 1119 -8.87 -43.79 10.30
N PHE A 1120 -9.37 -43.23 11.41
CA PHE A 1120 -10.10 -44.00 12.42
C PHE A 1120 -11.60 -44.15 12.11
N ASP A 1121 -12.20 -43.13 11.50
CA ASP A 1121 -13.57 -43.14 10.99
C ASP A 1121 -13.57 -42.80 9.49
N PRO A 1122 -13.21 -43.76 8.63
CA PRO A 1122 -13.23 -43.58 7.18
C PRO A 1122 -14.66 -43.73 6.62
N ASP A 1123 -15.60 -44.22 7.43
CA ASP A 1123 -16.93 -44.64 7.01
C ASP A 1123 -17.95 -43.50 7.20
N SER A 1124 -17.91 -42.80 8.35
CA SER A 1124 -18.81 -41.70 8.70
C SER A 1124 -18.23 -40.30 8.42
N TRP A 1125 -19.09 -39.28 8.38
CA TRP A 1125 -18.69 -37.87 8.32
C TRP A 1125 -18.92 -37.25 9.70
N THR A 1126 -17.86 -36.96 10.44
CA THR A 1126 -17.98 -36.28 11.74
C THR A 1126 -18.05 -34.76 11.56
N PHE A 1127 -18.90 -34.10 12.34
CA PHE A 1127 -19.09 -32.65 12.32
C PHE A 1127 -18.37 -31.97 13.48
N ASN A 1128 -17.64 -30.89 13.19
CA ASN A 1128 -17.03 -29.99 14.16
C ASN A 1128 -17.49 -28.54 13.93
N PHE A 1129 -17.45 -27.75 15.01
CA PHE A 1129 -17.62 -26.30 14.90
C PHE A 1129 -16.72 -25.56 15.89
N ARG A 1130 -16.40 -24.30 15.55
CA ARG A 1130 -15.78 -23.29 16.43
C ARG A 1130 -16.54 -21.98 16.26
N ILE A 1131 -16.88 -21.33 17.38
CA ILE A 1131 -17.53 -20.02 17.42
C ILE A 1131 -16.77 -19.14 18.41
N GLY A 1132 -16.42 -17.92 18.01
CA GLY A 1132 -15.75 -16.92 18.85
C GLY A 1132 -16.35 -15.51 18.68
N LEU A 1133 -16.05 -14.60 19.60
CA LEU A 1133 -16.39 -13.17 19.62
C LEU A 1133 -15.17 -12.41 20.16
N ASN A 1134 -14.89 -11.16 19.78
CA ASN A 1134 -13.79 -10.36 20.37
C ASN A 1134 -14.33 -9.03 20.95
N PHE A 1135 -13.92 -8.61 22.16
CA PHE A 1135 -14.23 -7.28 22.75
C PHE A 1135 -12.95 -6.43 22.93
#